data_AF-A0A3E0WIW5-F1
#
_entry.id   AF-A0A3E0WIW5-F1
#
_cell.length_a   1.000
_cell.length_b   1.000
_cell.length_c   1.000
_cell.angle_alpha   90.00
_cell.angle_beta   90.00
_cell.angle_gamma   90.00
#
_symmetry.space_group_name_H-M   'P 1'
#
loop_
_entity.id
_entity.type
_entity.pdbx_description
1 polymer ?
#
loop_
_entity_poly.entity_id
_entity_poly.type
_entity_poly.pdbx_seq_one_letter_code
_entity_poly.pdbx_strand_id
1 'polypeptide(L)'
;MDTLDLKYIRGYAITREPLVIDGNWVGFNKFDYYFYFHPQTKWAYKEAGDLWVCIIGRALDVNNSTDDLKRISQILLEKYKKNLNDIFDYTDELIGRYIVVVGDKRKAIIYNDAIGMKAIFYNSANGYIASHAKLLSEISNSDNTYTVEAKWLREYSAYHLPGNLTIYKNIFQLIPNHYINLSSLEITRYFPRENLVQLSVNEAASEIIKIINKQLDLLNNKKIILSLSGGMDSRTSLALLKNKVSDLTLFTYFLRDSQDSSYKGNSILNTDEAIVKDMINNLHLNHKFIPIDISKFDSIDFNYFKNILKQNTYLSHNYKLAKLYYDYFKDEDVLHIRSNSYEVGRAILRKAYNFGKKEMTIENQITCYSPKAINDDTIKDIVKDYNISFDPRGHYNYDPYDLQHWEWRLGLWHSHVLIESDLAFDTHILINSHKIYKLLLSVPLSDRKKGTLFRKLIELNWPVLLFWDINNRNTLLDRYDSQIVDYGLNLQDIIFKSGNMDDPESNVPYFGNLYVKSAKMYIDKSDPQKGDYVEATKQINTKLTEEKEVVVNLRVPFEAKHLSNRLKYQVFCNNKLILEEDVAFWQETNEIIIPVTSDIHEIKLSFKVIAIKDCEPWSLGKAATLIIERIILRKQSLKSRQVQASSPFSKIFKNYV
;
A
#
# COMPACT_ATOMS: atom_id res chain seq x y z
N MET A 1 -32.66 -11.87 -6.96
CA MET A 1 -32.16 -11.95 -8.35
C MET A 1 -32.20 -13.40 -8.76
N ASP A 2 -32.75 -13.66 -9.93
CA ASP A 2 -32.74 -14.99 -10.51
C ASP A 2 -31.30 -15.32 -10.94
N THR A 3 -30.96 -16.59 -11.03
CA THR A 3 -29.57 -17.03 -11.16
C THR A 3 -28.97 -16.74 -12.54
N LEU A 4 -29.84 -16.56 -13.53
CA LEU A 4 -29.50 -16.06 -14.85
C LEU A 4 -28.99 -14.60 -14.82
N ASP A 5 -29.39 -13.79 -13.83
CA ASP A 5 -29.05 -12.36 -13.78
C ASP A 5 -27.58 -12.10 -13.38
N LEU A 6 -26.89 -13.10 -12.80
CA LEU A 6 -25.49 -12.98 -12.35
C LEU A 6 -24.48 -13.54 -13.37
N LYS A 7 -24.94 -14.39 -14.30
CA LYS A 7 -24.09 -14.95 -15.36
C LYS A 7 -23.71 -13.81 -16.31
N TYR A 8 -22.41 -13.58 -16.48
CA TYR A 8 -21.85 -12.52 -17.32
C TYR A 8 -22.39 -11.12 -17.00
N ILE A 9 -22.69 -10.87 -15.72
CA ILE A 9 -23.15 -9.57 -15.23
C ILE A 9 -22.22 -8.45 -15.73
N ARG A 10 -22.82 -7.34 -16.17
CA ARG A 10 -22.12 -6.21 -16.81
C ARG A 10 -21.34 -6.60 -18.07
N GLY A 11 -21.69 -7.72 -18.71
CA GLY A 11 -21.09 -8.20 -19.94
C GLY A 11 -21.60 -7.50 -21.22
N TYR A 12 -20.85 -7.71 -22.29
CA TYR A 12 -21.23 -7.40 -23.67
C TYR A 12 -20.72 -8.49 -24.62
N ALA A 13 -21.32 -8.58 -25.81
CA ALA A 13 -20.88 -9.35 -26.95
C ALA A 13 -21.08 -8.56 -28.26
N ILE A 14 -20.22 -8.82 -29.25
CA ILE A 14 -20.28 -8.25 -30.60
C ILE A 14 -20.09 -9.39 -31.60
N THR A 15 -21.05 -9.59 -32.50
CA THR A 15 -21.05 -10.70 -33.47
C THR A 15 -21.24 -10.21 -34.90
N ARG A 16 -20.98 -11.08 -35.87
CA ARG A 16 -21.16 -10.81 -37.31
C ARG A 16 -22.53 -11.20 -37.84
N GLU A 17 -23.27 -11.99 -37.08
CA GLU A 17 -24.61 -12.46 -37.41
C GLU A 17 -25.51 -12.33 -36.17
N PRO A 18 -26.83 -12.23 -36.34
CA PRO A 18 -27.75 -12.15 -35.21
C PRO A 18 -27.73 -13.46 -34.41
N LEU A 19 -27.69 -13.35 -33.08
CA LEU A 19 -27.71 -14.46 -32.14
C LEU A 19 -28.72 -14.21 -31.02
N VAL A 20 -29.17 -15.29 -30.41
CA VAL A 20 -29.93 -15.25 -29.15
C VAL A 20 -28.97 -15.55 -28.02
N ILE A 21 -28.87 -14.63 -27.05
CA ILE A 21 -28.09 -14.81 -25.83
C ILE A 21 -29.09 -15.01 -24.68
N ASP A 22 -28.91 -16.06 -23.89
CA ASP A 22 -29.77 -16.35 -22.74
C ASP A 22 -29.82 -15.18 -21.75
N GLY A 23 -31.04 -14.86 -21.30
CA GLY A 23 -31.33 -13.75 -20.38
C GLY A 23 -31.84 -12.48 -21.09
N ASN A 24 -32.00 -11.40 -20.33
CA ASN A 24 -32.62 -10.16 -20.80
C ASN A 24 -31.62 -9.20 -21.48
N TRP A 25 -30.76 -9.72 -22.35
CA TRP A 25 -29.76 -8.90 -23.04
C TRP A 25 -30.42 -7.92 -24.01
N VAL A 26 -29.98 -6.67 -23.97
CA VAL A 26 -30.43 -5.62 -24.90
C VAL A 26 -29.38 -5.39 -25.98
N GLY A 27 -29.79 -4.91 -27.14
CA GLY A 27 -28.84 -4.78 -28.25
C GLY A 27 -29.31 -3.85 -29.35
N PHE A 28 -28.39 -3.59 -30.27
CA PHE A 28 -28.67 -2.94 -31.55
C PHE A 28 -27.72 -3.53 -32.60
N ASN A 29 -28.01 -3.30 -33.88
CA ASN A 29 -27.12 -3.66 -34.97
C ASN A 29 -26.68 -2.42 -35.74
N LYS A 30 -25.45 -2.46 -36.27
CA LYS A 30 -24.93 -1.44 -37.19
C LYS A 30 -24.06 -2.11 -38.25
N PHE A 31 -24.47 -1.97 -39.51
CA PHE A 31 -23.85 -2.67 -40.64
C PHE A 31 -23.71 -4.18 -40.32
N ASP A 32 -22.50 -4.72 -40.36
CA ASP A 32 -22.18 -6.14 -40.13
C ASP A 32 -21.89 -6.48 -38.66
N TYR A 33 -22.32 -5.63 -37.72
CA TYR A 33 -22.05 -5.78 -36.29
C TYR A 33 -23.34 -5.80 -35.49
N TYR A 34 -23.53 -6.86 -34.70
CA TYR A 34 -24.63 -7.00 -33.75
C TYR A 34 -24.08 -6.87 -32.34
N PHE A 35 -24.59 -5.90 -31.59
CA PHE A 35 -24.14 -5.60 -30.23
C PHE A 35 -25.16 -6.12 -29.23
N TYR A 36 -24.67 -6.77 -28.18
CA TYR A 36 -25.48 -7.28 -27.08
C TYR A 36 -24.88 -6.82 -25.75
N PHE A 37 -25.74 -6.39 -24.84
CA PHE A 37 -25.38 -5.83 -23.55
C PHE A 37 -26.22 -6.47 -22.47
N HIS A 38 -25.55 -6.96 -21.43
CA HIS A 38 -26.21 -7.30 -20.18
C HIS A 38 -26.95 -6.06 -19.63
N PRO A 39 -28.13 -6.18 -18.98
CA PRO A 39 -28.91 -5.04 -18.47
C PRO A 39 -28.14 -4.03 -17.60
N GLN A 40 -27.17 -4.52 -16.82
CA GLN A 40 -26.32 -3.68 -15.96
C GLN A 40 -25.12 -3.03 -16.69
N THR A 41 -24.92 -3.31 -17.97
CA THR A 41 -23.86 -2.70 -18.78
C THR A 41 -24.28 -1.31 -19.20
N LYS A 42 -23.52 -0.31 -18.79
CA LYS A 42 -23.67 1.06 -19.30
C LYS A 42 -23.09 1.15 -20.70
N TRP A 43 -23.76 1.84 -21.61
CA TRP A 43 -23.28 2.07 -22.96
C TRP A 43 -23.93 3.31 -23.58
N ALA A 44 -23.33 3.84 -24.63
CA ALA A 44 -23.96 4.83 -25.49
C ALA A 44 -23.50 4.63 -26.94
N TYR A 45 -24.39 4.98 -27.86
CA TYR A 45 -24.19 4.91 -29.30
C TYR A 45 -24.49 6.26 -29.94
N LYS A 46 -23.65 6.66 -30.90
CA LYS A 46 -23.83 7.86 -31.74
C LYS A 46 -23.38 7.58 -33.16
N GLU A 47 -24.05 8.22 -34.11
CA GLU A 47 -23.71 8.16 -35.53
C GLU A 47 -23.90 9.50 -36.22
N ALA A 48 -23.17 9.71 -37.30
CA ALA A 48 -23.31 10.83 -38.21
C ALA A 48 -22.93 10.38 -39.63
N GLY A 49 -23.94 10.24 -40.50
CA GLY A 49 -23.76 9.63 -41.82
C GLY A 49 -23.31 8.18 -41.68
N ASP A 50 -22.21 7.83 -42.35
CA ASP A 50 -21.65 6.47 -42.31
C ASP A 50 -20.80 6.22 -41.05
N LEU A 51 -20.38 7.27 -40.32
CA LEU A 51 -19.51 7.17 -39.15
C LEU A 51 -20.31 6.89 -37.89
N TRP A 52 -19.78 6.03 -37.03
CA TRP A 52 -20.43 5.66 -35.78
C TRP A 52 -19.43 5.35 -34.66
N VAL A 53 -19.91 5.53 -33.43
CA VAL A 53 -19.17 5.25 -32.20
C VAL A 53 -20.09 4.57 -31.19
N CYS A 54 -19.59 3.53 -30.54
CA CYS A 54 -20.17 2.94 -29.36
C CYS A 54 -19.14 2.94 -28.22
N ILE A 55 -19.51 3.49 -27.06
CA ILE A 55 -18.73 3.38 -25.82
C ILE A 55 -19.47 2.47 -24.86
N ILE A 56 -18.77 1.49 -24.27
CA ILE A 56 -19.36 0.45 -23.44
C ILE A 56 -18.59 0.38 -22.12
N GLY A 57 -19.28 0.54 -20.99
CA GLY A 57 -18.69 0.69 -19.67
C GLY A 57 -18.90 2.10 -19.10
N ARG A 58 -18.05 2.50 -18.16
CA ARG A 58 -18.11 3.81 -17.49
C ARG A 58 -16.85 4.60 -17.83
N ALA A 59 -17.04 5.83 -18.29
CA ALA A 59 -15.97 6.76 -18.62
C ALA A 59 -16.30 8.13 -18.02
N LEU A 60 -15.27 8.84 -17.57
CA LEU A 60 -15.33 10.19 -17.05
C LEU A 60 -14.47 11.07 -17.93
N ASP A 61 -15.00 12.22 -18.33
CA ASP A 61 -14.28 13.27 -19.02
C ASP A 61 -14.18 14.49 -18.11
N VAL A 62 -13.02 14.61 -17.46
CA VAL A 62 -12.71 15.71 -16.55
C VAL A 62 -12.45 17.03 -17.27
N ASN A 63 -12.17 17.00 -18.57
CA ASN A 63 -11.91 18.20 -19.37
C ASN A 63 -13.22 18.85 -19.83
N ASN A 64 -14.25 18.05 -20.11
CA ASN A 64 -15.60 18.53 -20.39
C ASN A 64 -16.56 18.43 -19.20
N SER A 65 -16.07 18.06 -18.01
CA SER A 65 -16.83 17.94 -16.76
C SER A 65 -18.12 17.11 -16.92
N THR A 66 -17.98 15.90 -17.47
CA THR A 66 -19.14 15.02 -17.71
C THR A 66 -18.81 13.54 -17.48
N ASP A 67 -19.78 12.81 -16.93
CA ASP A 67 -19.83 11.35 -16.88
C ASP A 67 -20.95 10.78 -17.78
N ASP A 68 -21.61 11.63 -18.57
CA ASP A 68 -22.66 11.22 -19.50
C ASP A 68 -22.06 10.59 -20.76
N LEU A 69 -22.25 9.28 -20.91
CA LEU A 69 -21.79 8.52 -22.06
C LEU A 69 -22.37 9.03 -23.38
N LYS A 70 -23.58 9.64 -23.40
CA LYS A 70 -24.13 10.24 -24.64
C LYS A 70 -23.34 11.46 -25.07
N ARG A 71 -22.87 12.27 -24.12
CA ARG A 71 -21.99 13.41 -24.41
C ARG A 71 -20.60 12.94 -24.82
N ILE A 72 -20.04 11.97 -24.11
CA ILE A 72 -18.71 11.41 -24.41
C ILE A 72 -18.69 10.75 -25.80
N SER A 73 -19.69 9.92 -26.14
CA SER A 73 -19.80 9.31 -27.48
C SER A 73 -19.99 10.34 -28.59
N GLN A 74 -20.68 11.45 -28.33
CA GLN A 74 -20.75 12.55 -29.30
C GLN A 74 -19.37 13.17 -29.55
N ILE A 75 -18.58 13.43 -28.49
CA ILE A 75 -17.24 14.00 -28.64
C ILE A 75 -16.32 13.03 -29.37
N LEU A 76 -16.36 11.74 -29.02
CA LEU A 76 -15.62 10.69 -29.74
C LEU A 76 -15.96 10.68 -31.23
N LEU A 77 -17.24 10.79 -31.59
CA LEU A 77 -17.68 10.86 -32.99
C LEU A 77 -17.15 12.11 -33.70
N GLU A 78 -17.20 13.29 -33.05
CA GLU A 78 -16.63 14.52 -33.62
C GLU A 78 -15.11 14.44 -33.80
N LYS A 79 -14.39 13.76 -32.90
CA LYS A 79 -12.96 13.50 -33.03
C LYS A 79 -12.68 12.53 -34.18
N TYR A 80 -13.46 11.45 -34.28
CA TYR A 80 -13.31 10.44 -35.32
C TYR A 80 -13.56 10.99 -36.73
N LYS A 81 -14.51 11.92 -36.89
CA LYS A 81 -14.73 12.65 -38.15
C LYS A 81 -13.47 13.33 -38.68
N LYS A 82 -12.56 13.76 -37.80
CA LYS A 82 -11.32 14.42 -38.21
C LYS A 82 -10.28 13.39 -38.62
N ASN A 83 -9.90 12.50 -37.71
CA ASN A 83 -8.97 11.40 -37.95
C ASN A 83 -8.93 10.44 -36.75
N LEU A 84 -8.17 9.34 -36.89
CA LEU A 84 -8.05 8.32 -35.86
C LEU A 84 -7.11 8.71 -34.69
N ASN A 85 -6.12 9.58 -34.91
CA ASN A 85 -5.26 10.03 -33.80
C ASN A 85 -6.01 10.97 -32.85
N ASP A 86 -6.88 11.84 -33.37
CA ASP A 86 -7.72 12.74 -32.58
C ASP A 86 -8.62 11.99 -31.58
N ILE A 87 -9.09 10.78 -31.93
CA ILE A 87 -9.88 9.97 -31.01
C ILE A 87 -9.01 9.33 -29.92
N PHE A 88 -7.80 8.88 -30.26
CA PHE A 88 -6.86 8.35 -29.27
C PHE A 88 -6.39 9.44 -28.31
N ASP A 89 -6.12 10.64 -28.79
CA ASP A 89 -5.70 11.77 -27.95
C ASP A 89 -6.80 12.20 -26.98
N TYR A 90 -8.07 12.13 -27.40
CA TYR A 90 -9.19 12.35 -26.49
C TYR A 90 -9.37 11.18 -25.51
N THR A 91 -9.18 9.93 -25.97
CA THR A 91 -9.27 8.74 -25.12
C THR A 91 -8.19 8.73 -24.04
N ASP A 92 -6.98 9.21 -24.34
CA ASP A 92 -5.88 9.29 -23.38
C ASP A 92 -6.26 10.07 -22.12
N GLU A 93 -7.17 11.05 -22.25
CA GLU A 93 -7.65 11.93 -21.19
C GLU A 93 -8.85 11.34 -20.41
N LEU A 94 -9.55 10.36 -20.98
CA LEU A 94 -10.68 9.72 -20.31
C LEU A 94 -10.20 8.85 -19.15
N ILE A 95 -11.02 8.79 -18.09
CA ILE A 95 -10.75 7.93 -16.93
C ILE A 95 -11.93 6.99 -16.69
N GLY A 96 -11.68 5.70 -16.51
CA GLY A 96 -12.74 4.77 -16.14
C GLY A 96 -12.47 3.34 -16.56
N ARG A 97 -13.54 2.58 -16.76
CA ARG A 97 -13.51 1.17 -17.18
C ARG A 97 -14.46 1.03 -18.37
N TYR A 98 -13.91 1.06 -19.56
CA TYR A 98 -14.69 1.12 -20.79
C TYR A 98 -13.95 0.48 -21.96
N ILE A 99 -14.69 0.22 -23.02
CA ILE A 99 -14.16 -0.01 -24.36
C ILE A 99 -14.78 1.00 -25.31
N VAL A 100 -14.11 1.27 -26.41
CA VAL A 100 -14.64 2.10 -27.49
C VAL A 100 -14.60 1.28 -28.77
N VAL A 101 -15.72 1.30 -29.50
CA VAL A 101 -15.84 0.76 -30.85
C VAL A 101 -16.15 1.92 -31.78
N VAL A 102 -15.31 2.14 -32.79
CA VAL A 102 -15.55 3.17 -33.81
C VAL A 102 -15.43 2.58 -35.20
N GLY A 103 -16.25 3.06 -36.11
CA GLY A 103 -16.21 2.56 -37.47
C GLY A 103 -17.00 3.38 -38.47
N ASP A 104 -16.90 2.92 -39.70
CA ASP A 104 -17.69 3.35 -40.84
C ASP A 104 -18.39 2.14 -41.48
N LYS A 105 -18.87 2.28 -42.72
CA LYS A 105 -19.50 1.19 -43.48
C LYS A 105 -18.54 0.09 -43.97
N ARG A 106 -17.23 0.33 -43.91
CA ARG A 106 -16.18 -0.55 -44.45
C ARG A 106 -15.37 -1.22 -43.35
N LYS A 107 -15.04 -0.46 -42.30
CA LYS A 107 -14.14 -0.92 -41.23
C LYS A 107 -14.61 -0.43 -39.87
N ALA A 108 -14.29 -1.20 -38.85
CA ALA A 108 -14.44 -0.81 -37.47
C ALA A 108 -13.25 -1.30 -36.65
N ILE A 109 -12.92 -0.59 -35.59
CA ILE A 109 -11.91 -0.98 -34.62
C ILE A 109 -12.51 -0.99 -33.22
N ILE A 110 -11.91 -1.77 -32.33
CA ILE A 110 -12.24 -1.78 -30.91
C ILE A 110 -10.95 -1.73 -30.08
N TYR A 111 -10.99 -0.96 -29.00
CA TYR A 111 -9.91 -0.87 -28.02
C TYR A 111 -10.48 -0.64 -26.62
N ASN A 112 -9.66 -0.91 -25.61
CA ASN A 112 -10.00 -0.84 -24.20
C ASN A 112 -9.52 0.48 -23.55
N ASP A 113 -9.96 0.68 -22.31
CA ASP A 113 -9.41 1.64 -21.37
C ASP A 113 -7.91 1.40 -21.12
N ALA A 114 -7.28 2.38 -20.46
CA ALA A 114 -5.82 2.45 -20.36
C ALA A 114 -5.14 1.19 -19.82
N ILE A 115 -5.79 0.37 -18.99
CA ILE A 115 -5.20 -0.89 -18.49
C ILE A 115 -5.99 -2.15 -18.84
N GLY A 116 -7.00 -2.04 -19.70
CA GLY A 116 -7.82 -3.18 -20.09
C GLY A 116 -8.72 -3.69 -18.97
N MET A 117 -9.19 -2.82 -18.06
CA MET A 117 -10.12 -3.21 -16.98
C MET A 117 -11.43 -3.79 -17.53
N LYS A 118 -11.90 -3.27 -18.66
CA LYS A 118 -12.98 -3.87 -19.44
C LYS A 118 -12.35 -4.81 -20.49
N ALA A 119 -12.35 -6.11 -20.21
CA ALA A 119 -11.71 -7.10 -21.07
C ALA A 119 -12.38 -7.18 -22.44
N ILE A 120 -11.54 -7.36 -23.47
CA ILE A 120 -11.94 -7.69 -24.84
C ILE A 120 -11.36 -9.06 -25.14
N PHE A 121 -12.21 -10.08 -25.22
CA PHE A 121 -11.85 -11.37 -25.80
C PHE A 121 -12.31 -11.41 -27.25
N TYR A 122 -11.51 -11.97 -28.14
CA TYR A 122 -11.83 -12.12 -29.56
C TYR A 122 -11.60 -13.55 -30.02
N ASN A 123 -12.44 -14.01 -30.94
CA ASN A 123 -12.33 -15.32 -31.57
C ASN A 123 -11.72 -15.15 -32.96
N SER A 124 -10.53 -15.71 -33.20
CA SER A 124 -9.81 -15.56 -34.45
C SER A 124 -10.45 -16.26 -35.65
N ALA A 125 -11.37 -17.20 -35.43
CA ALA A 125 -12.00 -17.98 -36.49
C ALA A 125 -13.24 -17.30 -37.09
N ASN A 126 -14.06 -16.66 -36.27
CA ASN A 126 -15.32 -16.04 -36.71
C ASN A 126 -15.40 -14.52 -36.46
N GLY A 127 -14.40 -13.93 -35.79
CA GLY A 127 -14.33 -12.51 -35.50
C GLY A 127 -15.31 -12.03 -34.42
N TYR A 128 -15.89 -12.94 -33.63
CA TYR A 128 -16.77 -12.57 -32.52
C TYR A 128 -15.96 -12.02 -31.36
N ILE A 129 -16.56 -11.12 -30.59
CA ILE A 129 -15.95 -10.48 -29.45
C ILE A 129 -16.88 -10.56 -28.25
N ALA A 130 -16.32 -10.76 -27.06
CA ALA A 130 -17.08 -10.63 -25.83
C ALA A 130 -16.23 -10.15 -24.65
N SER A 131 -16.93 -9.67 -23.64
CA SER A 131 -16.38 -9.31 -22.31
C SER A 131 -15.87 -10.50 -21.49
N HIS A 132 -16.34 -11.71 -21.76
CA HIS A 132 -16.00 -12.92 -21.01
C HIS A 132 -15.58 -14.03 -21.98
N ALA A 133 -14.46 -14.70 -21.70
CA ALA A 133 -13.94 -15.76 -22.57
C ALA A 133 -14.91 -16.94 -22.71
N LYS A 134 -15.61 -17.32 -21.62
CA LYS A 134 -16.60 -18.40 -21.65
C LYS A 134 -17.85 -18.01 -22.45
N LEU A 135 -18.36 -16.78 -22.28
CA LEU A 135 -19.46 -16.26 -23.11
C LEU A 135 -19.10 -16.34 -24.59
N LEU A 136 -17.89 -15.89 -24.93
CA LEU A 136 -17.41 -15.96 -26.31
C LEU A 136 -17.33 -17.40 -26.82
N SER A 137 -16.87 -18.33 -25.98
CA SER A 137 -16.84 -19.76 -26.33
C SER A 137 -18.24 -20.32 -26.60
N GLU A 138 -19.22 -19.98 -25.75
CA GLU A 138 -20.62 -20.41 -25.90
C GLU A 138 -21.25 -19.88 -27.19
N ILE A 139 -21.13 -18.57 -27.47
CA ILE A 139 -21.77 -17.97 -28.65
C ILE A 139 -21.07 -18.29 -29.98
N SER A 140 -19.81 -18.73 -29.92
CA SER A 140 -19.05 -19.09 -31.13
C SER A 140 -19.14 -20.58 -31.49
N ASN A 141 -19.82 -21.39 -30.68
CA ASN A 141 -19.79 -22.86 -30.78
C ASN A 141 -18.36 -23.41 -30.90
N SER A 142 -17.38 -22.73 -30.30
CA SER A 142 -16.00 -23.20 -30.35
C SER A 142 -15.89 -24.44 -29.48
N ASP A 143 -15.37 -25.53 -30.06
CA ASP A 143 -15.12 -26.77 -29.34
C ASP A 143 -14.44 -26.47 -28.00
N ASN A 144 -14.92 -27.08 -26.91
CA ASN A 144 -14.30 -27.02 -25.58
C ASN A 144 -12.88 -27.64 -25.54
N THR A 145 -12.27 -27.92 -26.69
CA THR A 145 -10.86 -28.28 -26.81
C THR A 145 -9.98 -27.14 -26.27
N TYR A 146 -9.14 -27.47 -25.29
CA TYR A 146 -8.24 -26.50 -24.67
C TYR A 146 -7.00 -26.31 -25.55
N THR A 147 -6.63 -25.06 -25.85
CA THR A 147 -5.42 -24.75 -26.67
C THR A 147 -4.13 -24.84 -25.86
N VAL A 148 -4.25 -24.62 -24.55
CA VAL A 148 -3.14 -24.70 -23.60
C VAL A 148 -3.57 -25.48 -22.38
N GLU A 149 -2.62 -26.18 -21.79
CA GLU A 149 -2.88 -26.97 -20.60
C GLU A 149 -3.21 -26.03 -19.44
N ALA A 150 -4.43 -26.10 -18.90
CA ALA A 150 -4.83 -25.32 -17.72
C ALA A 150 -3.87 -25.51 -16.52
N LYS A 151 -3.08 -26.59 -16.53
CA LYS A 151 -2.01 -26.87 -15.57
C LYS A 151 -0.93 -25.77 -15.56
N TRP A 152 -0.70 -25.04 -16.65
CA TRP A 152 0.28 -23.94 -16.73
C TRP A 152 -0.05 -22.78 -15.79
N LEU A 153 -1.33 -22.53 -15.50
CA LEU A 153 -1.72 -21.54 -14.48
C LEU A 153 -1.24 -21.94 -13.08
N ARG A 154 -1.13 -23.24 -12.81
CA ARG A 154 -0.57 -23.75 -11.55
C ARG A 154 0.96 -23.85 -11.60
N GLU A 155 1.50 -24.21 -12.75
CA GLU A 155 2.92 -24.51 -12.93
C GLU A 155 3.78 -23.25 -13.05
N TYR A 156 3.38 -22.33 -13.92
CA TYR A 156 4.17 -21.16 -14.31
C TYR A 156 3.68 -19.88 -13.66
N SER A 157 2.39 -19.55 -13.77
CA SER A 157 1.86 -18.27 -13.28
C SER A 157 0.39 -18.36 -12.88
N ALA A 158 0.10 -18.08 -11.61
CA ALA A 158 -1.27 -17.98 -11.10
C ALA A 158 -2.03 -16.73 -11.62
N TYR A 159 -1.38 -15.93 -12.46
CA TYR A 159 -1.88 -14.62 -12.83
C TYR A 159 -2.39 -14.52 -14.26
N HIS A 160 -1.80 -15.25 -15.20
CA HIS A 160 -2.24 -15.31 -16.60
C HIS A 160 -1.50 -16.44 -17.32
N LEU A 161 -1.99 -16.78 -18.51
CA LEU A 161 -1.35 -17.69 -19.47
C LEU A 161 -0.27 -16.94 -20.30
N PRO A 162 0.65 -17.65 -20.98
CA PRO A 162 1.67 -17.01 -21.79
C PRO A 162 1.06 -16.33 -23.04
N GLY A 163 1.72 -15.29 -23.56
CA GLY A 163 1.16 -14.43 -24.61
C GLY A 163 -0.20 -13.89 -24.20
N ASN A 164 -1.14 -13.83 -25.13
CA ASN A 164 -2.52 -13.41 -24.88
C ASN A 164 -3.53 -14.57 -24.91
N LEU A 165 -3.04 -15.77 -24.60
CA LEU A 165 -3.82 -17.00 -24.69
C LEU A 165 -4.90 -17.07 -23.61
N THR A 166 -6.02 -17.68 -23.97
CA THR A 166 -7.00 -18.19 -23.01
C THR A 166 -6.98 -19.71 -22.99
N ILE A 167 -7.74 -20.33 -22.09
CA ILE A 167 -7.90 -21.78 -22.11
C ILE A 167 -8.72 -22.26 -23.32
N TYR A 168 -9.51 -21.39 -23.96
CA TYR A 168 -10.43 -21.78 -25.03
C TYR A 168 -9.79 -21.67 -26.41
N LYS A 169 -10.12 -22.61 -27.30
CA LYS A 169 -9.61 -22.61 -28.67
C LYS A 169 -10.06 -21.42 -29.48
N ASN A 170 -9.10 -20.87 -30.23
CA ASN A 170 -9.24 -19.68 -31.07
C ASN A 170 -9.66 -18.41 -30.31
N ILE A 171 -9.72 -18.43 -28.97
CA ILE A 171 -10.11 -17.29 -28.15
C ILE A 171 -8.90 -16.72 -27.45
N PHE A 172 -8.68 -15.44 -27.68
CA PHE A 172 -7.55 -14.68 -27.18
C PHE A 172 -8.05 -13.42 -26.48
N GLN A 173 -7.22 -12.85 -25.63
CA GLN A 173 -7.51 -11.57 -24.97
C GLN A 173 -6.75 -10.44 -25.68
N LEU A 174 -7.38 -9.28 -25.88
CA LEU A 174 -6.68 -8.09 -26.33
C LEU A 174 -6.05 -7.39 -25.11
N ILE A 175 -4.74 -7.19 -25.15
CA ILE A 175 -4.00 -6.42 -24.14
C ILE A 175 -4.30 -4.91 -24.28
N PRO A 176 -4.07 -4.08 -23.25
CA PRO A 176 -4.20 -2.64 -23.39
C PRO A 176 -3.21 -2.04 -24.40
N ASN A 177 -3.44 -0.78 -24.77
CA ASN A 177 -2.61 -0.01 -25.71
C ASN A 177 -2.64 -0.48 -27.17
N HIS A 178 -3.52 -1.43 -27.48
CA HIS A 178 -3.73 -1.97 -28.81
C HIS A 178 -5.22 -1.88 -29.18
N TYR A 179 -5.49 -1.73 -30.48
CA TYR A 179 -6.81 -1.96 -31.04
C TYR A 179 -6.77 -3.20 -31.95
N ILE A 180 -7.93 -3.80 -32.15
CA ILE A 180 -8.14 -4.83 -33.18
C ILE A 180 -9.04 -4.25 -34.28
N ASN A 181 -8.63 -4.42 -35.54
CA ASN A 181 -9.49 -4.16 -36.69
C ASN A 181 -10.50 -5.30 -36.79
N LEU A 182 -11.77 -4.99 -36.64
CA LEU A 182 -12.80 -6.03 -36.60
C LEU A 182 -12.91 -6.79 -37.92
N SER A 183 -12.62 -6.15 -39.05
CA SER A 183 -12.72 -6.76 -40.38
C SER A 183 -11.55 -7.69 -40.69
N SER A 184 -10.31 -7.30 -40.36
CA SER A 184 -9.10 -8.11 -40.65
C SER A 184 -8.60 -8.94 -39.46
N LEU A 185 -9.09 -8.67 -38.24
CA LEU A 185 -8.57 -9.15 -36.97
C LEU A 185 -7.09 -8.80 -36.72
N GLU A 186 -6.55 -7.87 -37.48
CA GLU A 186 -5.21 -7.33 -37.28
C GLU A 186 -5.17 -6.50 -36.01
N ILE A 187 -4.12 -6.70 -35.21
CA ILE A 187 -3.87 -5.97 -33.98
C ILE A 187 -2.83 -4.90 -34.25
N THR A 188 -3.09 -3.69 -33.76
CA THR A 188 -2.16 -2.57 -33.93
C THR A 188 -1.99 -1.83 -32.61
N ARG A 189 -0.73 -1.55 -32.26
CA ARG A 189 -0.38 -0.68 -31.14
C ARG A 189 -0.79 0.76 -31.46
N TYR A 190 -1.58 1.38 -30.58
CA TYR A 190 -1.92 2.80 -30.68
C TYR A 190 -1.36 3.64 -29.53
N PHE A 191 -0.81 3.01 -28.49
CA PHE A 191 -0.13 3.70 -27.40
C PHE A 191 1.16 2.96 -27.04
N PRO A 192 2.26 3.66 -26.68
CA PRO A 192 2.43 5.11 -26.69
C PRO A 192 2.56 5.72 -28.10
N ARG A 193 2.38 7.04 -28.22
CA ARG A 193 2.48 7.81 -29.49
C ARG A 193 3.49 8.96 -29.45
N GLU A 194 4.14 9.16 -28.33
CA GLU A 194 5.09 10.25 -28.10
C GLU A 194 6.11 9.86 -27.03
N ASN A 195 7.23 10.57 -26.94
CA ASN A 195 8.16 10.39 -25.83
C ASN A 195 7.60 11.00 -24.55
N LEU A 196 7.80 10.32 -23.42
CA LEU A 196 7.63 10.89 -22.10
C LEU A 196 8.59 12.06 -21.90
N VAL A 197 8.05 13.18 -21.43
CA VAL A 197 8.85 14.28 -20.87
C VAL A 197 9.09 13.96 -19.40
N GLN A 198 10.35 13.96 -18.96
CA GLN A 198 10.67 13.70 -17.56
C GLN A 198 10.18 14.87 -16.68
N LEU A 199 9.48 14.55 -15.60
CA LEU A 199 8.95 15.52 -14.63
C LEU A 199 9.54 15.28 -13.25
N SER A 200 9.63 16.34 -12.44
CA SER A 200 9.89 16.16 -11.01
C SER A 200 8.71 15.47 -10.32
N VAL A 201 8.98 14.88 -9.16
CA VAL A 201 7.94 14.25 -8.32
C VAL A 201 6.84 15.27 -7.95
N ASN A 202 7.19 16.52 -7.69
CA ASN A 202 6.23 17.57 -7.31
C ASN A 202 5.31 17.98 -8.46
N GLU A 203 5.86 18.13 -9.66
CA GLU A 203 5.08 18.49 -10.86
C GLU A 203 4.09 17.36 -11.19
N ALA A 204 4.56 16.11 -11.25
CA ALA A 204 3.70 14.96 -11.50
C ALA A 204 2.60 14.83 -10.42
N ALA A 205 2.94 14.97 -9.14
CA ALA A 205 1.97 14.91 -8.05
C ALA A 205 0.90 16.00 -8.18
N SER A 206 1.31 17.23 -8.48
CA SER A 206 0.39 18.37 -8.62
C SER A 206 -0.61 18.17 -9.75
N GLU A 207 -0.16 17.68 -10.91
CA GLU A 207 -1.04 17.40 -12.05
C GLU A 207 -2.00 16.23 -11.78
N ILE A 208 -1.50 15.15 -11.15
CA ILE A 208 -2.36 14.02 -10.75
C ILE A 208 -3.46 14.48 -9.79
N ILE A 209 -3.11 15.27 -8.77
CA ILE A 209 -4.09 15.79 -7.79
C ILE A 209 -5.15 16.65 -8.49
N LYS A 210 -4.75 17.52 -9.44
CA LYS A 210 -5.70 18.34 -10.22
C LYS A 210 -6.70 17.48 -10.99
N ILE A 211 -6.22 16.44 -11.70
CA ILE A 211 -7.08 15.53 -12.47
C ILE A 211 -8.03 14.77 -11.54
N ILE A 212 -7.52 14.27 -10.41
CA ILE A 212 -8.31 13.49 -9.46
C ILE A 212 -9.37 14.37 -8.79
N ASN A 213 -9.07 15.60 -8.40
CA ASN A 213 -10.07 16.50 -7.83
C ASN A 213 -11.26 16.72 -8.78
N LYS A 214 -11.00 16.98 -10.07
CA LYS A 214 -12.06 17.09 -11.08
C LYS A 214 -12.85 15.79 -11.24
N GLN A 215 -12.17 14.64 -11.14
CA GLN A 215 -12.83 13.35 -11.16
C GLN A 215 -13.77 13.18 -9.96
N LEU A 216 -13.36 13.61 -8.76
CA LEU A 216 -14.19 13.52 -7.56
C LEU A 216 -15.46 14.35 -7.68
N ASP A 217 -15.41 15.50 -8.35
CA ASP A 217 -16.61 16.32 -8.62
C ASP A 217 -17.66 15.56 -9.45
N LEU A 218 -17.21 14.78 -10.45
CA LEU A 218 -18.09 13.94 -11.27
C LEU A 218 -18.65 12.73 -10.50
N LEU A 219 -17.99 12.32 -9.42
CA LEU A 219 -18.40 11.19 -8.59
C LEU A 219 -19.21 11.61 -7.34
N ASN A 220 -19.53 12.90 -7.19
CA ASN A 220 -20.24 13.46 -6.02
C ASN A 220 -21.54 12.73 -5.65
N ASN A 221 -22.29 12.27 -6.66
CA ASN A 221 -23.60 11.63 -6.46
C ASN A 221 -23.52 10.10 -6.30
N LYS A 222 -22.32 9.54 -6.12
CA LYS A 222 -22.11 8.10 -5.99
C LYS A 222 -21.85 7.72 -4.54
N LYS A 223 -22.46 6.60 -4.11
CA LYS A 223 -22.08 5.96 -2.85
C LYS A 223 -20.76 5.22 -3.06
N ILE A 224 -19.68 5.74 -2.48
CA ILE A 224 -18.34 5.22 -2.72
C ILE A 224 -17.92 4.32 -1.56
N ILE A 225 -17.39 3.15 -1.91
CA ILE A 225 -16.68 2.28 -0.96
C ILE A 225 -15.20 2.19 -1.34
N LEU A 226 -14.32 2.07 -0.36
CA LEU A 226 -12.87 1.92 -0.57
C LEU A 226 -12.34 0.76 0.27
N SER A 227 -11.69 -0.20 -0.40
CA SER A 227 -10.92 -1.24 0.28
C SER A 227 -9.62 -0.65 0.82
N LEU A 228 -9.45 -0.65 2.13
CA LEU A 228 -8.30 -0.10 2.83
C LEU A 228 -7.39 -1.22 3.37
N SER A 229 -6.08 -1.01 3.33
CA SER A 229 -5.06 -1.92 3.88
C SER A 229 -3.89 -1.13 4.48
N GLY A 230 -2.93 -1.83 5.08
CA GLY A 230 -1.64 -1.24 5.50
C GLY A 230 -0.71 -0.89 4.34
N GLY A 231 -1.16 -1.06 3.09
CA GLY A 231 -0.38 -0.81 1.88
C GLY A 231 -0.21 0.67 1.52
N MET A 232 0.73 0.95 0.62
CA MET A 232 0.94 2.29 0.06
C MET A 232 -0.22 2.71 -0.85
N ASP A 233 -0.71 1.79 -1.69
CA ASP A 233 -1.60 2.14 -2.79
C ASP A 233 -3.01 2.49 -2.27
N SER A 234 -3.55 1.70 -1.34
CA SER A 234 -4.83 1.98 -0.66
C SER A 234 -4.79 3.26 0.16
N ARG A 235 -3.67 3.53 0.85
CA ARG A 235 -3.45 4.80 1.55
C ARG A 235 -3.31 6.00 0.62
N THR A 236 -2.73 5.81 -0.56
CA THR A 236 -2.66 6.86 -1.58
C THR A 236 -4.07 7.21 -2.06
N SER A 237 -4.89 6.21 -2.38
CA SER A 237 -6.31 6.45 -2.72
C SER A 237 -7.07 7.13 -1.58
N LEU A 238 -6.88 6.70 -0.33
CA LEU A 238 -7.51 7.35 0.83
C LEU A 238 -7.07 8.81 0.98
N ALA A 239 -5.78 9.11 0.82
CA ALA A 239 -5.26 10.46 0.87
C ALA A 239 -5.91 11.35 -0.20
N LEU A 240 -5.97 10.85 -1.44
CA LEU A 240 -6.58 11.56 -2.57
C LEU A 240 -8.08 11.78 -2.39
N LEU A 241 -8.76 10.93 -1.62
CA LEU A 241 -10.18 11.02 -1.30
C LEU A 241 -10.48 11.80 -0.01
N LYS A 242 -9.48 12.41 0.63
CA LYS A 242 -9.63 13.08 1.95
C LYS A 242 -10.81 14.05 2.00
N ASN A 243 -11.00 14.88 0.96
CA ASN A 243 -12.09 15.88 0.92
C ASN A 243 -13.50 15.26 0.86
N LYS A 244 -13.60 13.95 0.64
CA LYS A 244 -14.84 13.19 0.60
C LYS A 244 -14.93 12.13 1.69
N VAL A 245 -13.97 12.07 2.61
CA VAL A 245 -13.82 10.93 3.52
C VAL A 245 -15.05 10.67 4.38
N SER A 246 -15.82 11.71 4.71
CA SER A 246 -17.09 11.61 5.44
C SER A 246 -18.17 10.80 4.69
N ASP A 247 -18.11 10.81 3.36
CA ASP A 247 -19.10 10.19 2.48
C ASP A 247 -18.67 8.79 2.02
N LEU A 248 -17.45 8.37 2.39
CA LEU A 248 -16.91 7.06 2.05
C LEU A 248 -17.36 6.03 3.09
N THR A 249 -17.59 4.80 2.63
CA THR A 249 -17.52 3.62 3.51
C THR A 249 -16.23 2.88 3.23
N LEU A 250 -15.31 2.89 4.19
CA LEU A 250 -14.08 2.11 4.11
C LEU A 250 -14.35 0.67 4.51
N PHE A 251 -13.60 -0.28 3.96
CA PHE A 251 -13.65 -1.65 4.46
C PHE A 251 -12.31 -2.36 4.37
N THR A 252 -12.08 -3.31 5.26
CA THR A 252 -10.91 -4.18 5.27
C THR A 252 -11.36 -5.58 5.61
N TYR A 253 -10.94 -6.56 4.81
CA TYR A 253 -11.19 -7.97 5.10
C TYR A 253 -10.00 -8.60 5.80
N PHE A 254 -10.28 -9.51 6.71
CA PHE A 254 -9.28 -10.18 7.53
C PHE A 254 -9.70 -11.63 7.77
N LEU A 255 -8.75 -12.51 8.09
CA LEU A 255 -9.08 -13.89 8.40
C LEU A 255 -9.52 -13.98 9.85
N ARG A 256 -10.69 -14.56 10.08
CA ARG A 256 -11.13 -14.94 11.42
C ARG A 256 -10.62 -16.35 11.70
N ASP A 257 -10.00 -16.57 12.87
CA ASP A 257 -9.48 -17.88 13.25
C ASP A 257 -10.52 -18.98 13.01
N SER A 258 -10.16 -19.95 12.16
CA SER A 258 -10.83 -21.24 12.16
C SER A 258 -10.54 -21.93 13.48
N GLN A 259 -11.48 -22.72 14.02
CA GLN A 259 -11.20 -23.59 15.18
C GLN A 259 -10.04 -24.59 14.94
N ASP A 260 -9.52 -24.66 13.72
CA ASP A 260 -8.31 -25.40 13.36
C ASP A 260 -7.04 -24.68 13.83
N SER A 261 -6.47 -25.20 14.92
CA SER A 261 -5.21 -24.74 15.53
C SER A 261 -3.97 -24.93 14.65
N SER A 262 -4.06 -25.64 13.52
CA SER A 262 -2.94 -25.85 12.58
C SER A 262 -2.87 -24.79 11.47
N TYR A 263 -3.93 -23.99 11.31
CA TYR A 263 -4.00 -22.96 10.28
C TYR A 263 -3.20 -21.71 10.69
N LYS A 264 -1.98 -21.60 10.18
CA LYS A 264 -1.20 -20.36 10.25
C LYS A 264 -1.86 -19.33 9.35
N GLY A 265 -2.71 -18.47 9.91
CA GLY A 265 -3.41 -17.41 9.17
C GLY A 265 -2.47 -16.62 8.26
N ASN A 266 -3.02 -15.99 7.21
CA ASN A 266 -2.24 -15.15 6.32
C ASN A 266 -1.78 -13.90 7.09
N SER A 267 -0.52 -13.89 7.55
CA SER A 267 0.07 -12.83 8.37
C SER A 267 -0.10 -11.43 7.76
N ILE A 268 -0.23 -11.34 6.43
CA ILE A 268 -0.47 -10.11 5.70
C ILE A 268 -1.84 -9.52 6.05
N LEU A 269 -2.92 -10.32 5.99
CA LEU A 269 -4.29 -9.84 6.24
C LEU A 269 -4.48 -9.40 7.69
N ASN A 270 -3.88 -10.13 8.63
CA ASN A 270 -3.93 -9.78 10.05
C ASN A 270 -3.00 -8.60 10.40
N THR A 271 -2.00 -8.32 9.55
CA THR A 271 -1.18 -7.10 9.66
C THR A 271 -1.96 -5.90 9.14
N ASP A 272 -2.64 -6.05 8.00
CA ASP A 272 -3.54 -5.02 7.46
C ASP A 272 -4.65 -4.67 8.45
N GLU A 273 -5.31 -5.67 9.05
CA GLU A 273 -6.33 -5.43 10.07
C GLU A 273 -5.79 -4.60 11.24
N ALA A 274 -4.63 -4.97 11.80
CA ALA A 274 -4.05 -4.27 12.94
C ALA A 274 -3.69 -2.81 12.61
N ILE A 275 -3.04 -2.57 11.47
CA ILE A 275 -2.66 -1.23 11.02
C ILE A 275 -3.92 -0.39 10.77
N VAL A 276 -4.88 -0.93 10.02
CA VAL A 276 -6.11 -0.20 9.69
C VAL A 276 -6.94 0.07 10.94
N LYS A 277 -7.01 -0.87 11.90
CA LYS A 277 -7.70 -0.67 13.18
C LYS A 277 -7.14 0.53 13.94
N ASP A 278 -5.82 0.66 13.98
CA ASP A 278 -5.19 1.81 14.61
C ASP A 278 -5.46 3.11 13.82
N MET A 279 -5.40 3.07 12.48
CA MET A 279 -5.74 4.20 11.63
C MET A 279 -7.17 4.72 11.85
N ILE A 280 -8.16 3.83 11.85
CA ILE A 280 -9.56 4.23 11.97
C ILE A 280 -9.88 4.78 13.37
N ASN A 281 -9.22 4.27 14.41
CA ASN A 281 -9.41 4.73 15.78
C ASN A 281 -8.86 6.14 15.97
N ASN A 282 -7.67 6.42 15.41
CA ASN A 282 -7.03 7.73 15.50
C ASN A 282 -7.67 8.79 14.59
N LEU A 283 -8.27 8.38 13.46
CA LEU A 283 -8.82 9.29 12.46
C LEU A 283 -10.36 9.34 12.44
N HIS A 284 -11.03 8.53 13.26
CA HIS A 284 -12.49 8.44 13.36
C HIS A 284 -13.19 8.20 12.00
N LEU A 285 -12.69 7.23 11.22
CA LEU A 285 -13.17 6.96 9.87
C LEU A 285 -14.36 6.00 9.86
N ASN A 286 -15.33 6.23 8.96
CA ASN A 286 -16.41 5.29 8.70
C ASN A 286 -15.88 4.01 8.02
N HIS A 287 -15.71 2.94 8.79
CA HIS A 287 -15.07 1.71 8.35
C HIS A 287 -15.83 0.44 8.77
N LYS A 288 -15.81 -0.57 7.90
CA LYS A 288 -16.34 -1.92 8.14
C LYS A 288 -15.24 -2.98 8.06
N PHE A 289 -15.03 -3.72 9.14
CA PHE A 289 -14.22 -4.94 9.11
C PHE A 289 -15.04 -6.14 8.63
N ILE A 290 -14.58 -6.83 7.59
CA ILE A 290 -15.26 -7.97 6.96
C ILE A 290 -14.51 -9.26 7.30
N PRO A 291 -15.00 -10.09 8.24
CA PRO A 291 -14.33 -11.34 8.59
C PRO A 291 -14.50 -12.39 7.48
N ILE A 292 -13.39 -12.99 7.06
CA ILE A 292 -13.36 -14.18 6.22
C ILE A 292 -13.49 -15.39 7.15
N ASP A 293 -14.70 -15.93 7.26
CA ASP A 293 -15.00 -17.14 8.01
C ASP A 293 -14.91 -18.36 7.09
N ILE A 294 -13.84 -19.14 7.24
CA ILE A 294 -13.54 -20.25 6.34
C ILE A 294 -14.64 -21.33 6.36
N SER A 295 -15.30 -21.52 7.51
CA SER A 295 -16.32 -22.55 7.72
C SER A 295 -17.56 -22.37 6.83
N LYS A 296 -17.80 -21.14 6.34
CA LYS A 296 -18.95 -20.82 5.48
C LYS A 296 -18.77 -21.24 4.01
N PHE A 297 -17.54 -21.59 3.61
CA PHE A 297 -17.21 -21.86 2.21
C PHE A 297 -17.29 -23.34 1.81
N ASP A 298 -17.96 -24.18 2.61
CA ASP A 298 -18.37 -25.53 2.22
C ASP A 298 -19.91 -25.66 2.09
N SER A 299 -20.63 -24.53 2.20
CA SER A 299 -22.09 -24.49 2.09
C SER A 299 -22.59 -24.73 0.66
N ILE A 300 -23.84 -25.20 0.55
CA ILE A 300 -24.55 -25.36 -0.73
C ILE A 300 -24.64 -24.01 -1.46
N ASP A 301 -24.94 -22.93 -0.74
CA ASP A 301 -25.00 -21.56 -1.27
C ASP A 301 -23.66 -21.10 -1.86
N PHE A 302 -22.55 -21.33 -1.16
CA PHE A 302 -21.24 -20.98 -1.71
C PHE A 302 -20.88 -21.82 -2.94
N ASN A 303 -21.14 -23.13 -2.91
CA ASN A 303 -20.88 -23.99 -4.07
C ASN A 303 -21.70 -23.57 -5.29
N TYR A 304 -22.94 -23.14 -5.07
CA TYR A 304 -23.79 -22.56 -6.10
C TYR A 304 -23.18 -21.28 -6.70
N PHE A 305 -22.80 -20.32 -5.85
CA PHE A 305 -22.16 -19.07 -6.27
C PHE A 305 -20.82 -19.30 -7.00
N LYS A 306 -20.01 -20.24 -6.49
CA LYS A 306 -18.75 -20.67 -7.09
C LYS A 306 -18.95 -21.20 -8.51
N ASN A 307 -20.05 -21.91 -8.78
CA ASN A 307 -20.35 -22.41 -10.12
C ASN A 307 -20.68 -21.26 -11.09
N ILE A 308 -21.36 -20.21 -10.65
CA ILE A 308 -21.57 -18.99 -11.46
C ILE A 308 -20.23 -18.32 -11.78
N LEU A 309 -19.36 -18.12 -10.77
CA LEU A 309 -18.06 -17.50 -10.99
C LEU A 309 -17.16 -18.26 -11.97
N LYS A 310 -17.21 -19.60 -11.95
CA LYS A 310 -16.52 -20.44 -12.94
C LYS A 310 -17.05 -20.25 -14.36
N GLN A 311 -18.29 -19.81 -14.55
CA GLN A 311 -18.79 -19.42 -15.86
C GLN A 311 -18.24 -18.05 -16.25
N ASN A 312 -18.18 -17.10 -15.32
CA ASN A 312 -17.75 -15.74 -15.63
C ASN A 312 -16.24 -15.66 -15.92
N THR A 313 -15.39 -16.41 -15.20
CA THR A 313 -13.94 -16.40 -15.41
C THR A 313 -13.34 -17.80 -15.32
N TYR A 314 -12.39 -18.09 -16.21
CA TYR A 314 -11.55 -19.28 -16.10
C TYR A 314 -10.37 -19.09 -15.16
N LEU A 315 -9.99 -17.83 -14.92
CA LEU A 315 -8.84 -17.46 -14.11
C LEU A 315 -9.34 -17.00 -12.74
N SER A 316 -9.35 -17.93 -11.79
CA SER A 316 -9.79 -17.64 -10.44
C SER A 316 -8.77 -16.81 -9.68
N HIS A 317 -9.23 -15.71 -9.08
CA HIS A 317 -8.48 -14.94 -8.11
C HIS A 317 -8.85 -15.34 -6.68
N ASN A 318 -10.09 -15.12 -6.26
CA ASN A 318 -10.58 -15.49 -4.93
C ASN A 318 -12.11 -15.51 -4.84
N TYR A 319 -12.71 -16.66 -5.16
CA TYR A 319 -14.17 -16.85 -5.10
C TYR A 319 -14.78 -16.64 -3.71
N LYS A 320 -14.03 -16.93 -2.65
CA LYS A 320 -14.48 -16.72 -1.26
C LYS A 320 -14.66 -15.23 -0.99
N LEU A 321 -13.68 -14.42 -1.42
CA LEU A 321 -13.72 -12.97 -1.28
C LEU A 321 -14.81 -12.35 -2.17
N ALA A 322 -14.97 -12.84 -3.40
CA ALA A 322 -16.07 -12.41 -4.27
C ALA A 322 -17.45 -12.66 -3.66
N LYS A 323 -17.65 -13.82 -2.99
CA LYS A 323 -18.89 -14.11 -2.27
C LYS A 323 -19.10 -13.16 -1.09
N LEU A 324 -18.04 -12.85 -0.35
CA LEU A 324 -18.12 -11.88 0.74
C LEU A 324 -18.50 -10.49 0.24
N TYR A 325 -17.91 -10.02 -0.87
CA TYR A 325 -18.32 -8.76 -1.47
C TYR A 325 -19.80 -8.79 -1.87
N TYR A 326 -20.24 -9.87 -2.51
CA TYR A 326 -21.64 -10.02 -2.90
C TYR A 326 -22.56 -9.96 -1.68
N ASP A 327 -22.28 -10.72 -0.63
CA ASP A 327 -23.13 -10.78 0.56
C ASP A 327 -23.22 -9.44 1.31
N TYR A 328 -22.17 -8.62 1.28
CA TYR A 328 -22.13 -7.33 1.97
C TYR A 328 -22.68 -6.17 1.14
N PHE A 329 -22.64 -6.25 -0.19
CA PHE A 329 -22.89 -5.10 -1.06
C PHE A 329 -23.96 -5.32 -2.15
N LYS A 330 -24.46 -6.54 -2.38
CA LYS A 330 -25.45 -6.84 -3.44
C LYS A 330 -26.73 -5.99 -3.38
N ASP A 331 -27.10 -5.52 -2.19
CA ASP A 331 -28.33 -4.76 -1.95
C ASP A 331 -28.08 -3.22 -2.01
N GLU A 332 -26.87 -2.79 -2.35
CA GLU A 332 -26.48 -1.38 -2.44
C GLU A 332 -25.93 -1.04 -3.85
N ASP A 333 -26.36 0.08 -4.45
CA ASP A 333 -25.71 0.62 -5.67
C ASP A 333 -24.44 1.40 -5.28
N VAL A 334 -23.36 0.66 -5.02
CA VAL A 334 -22.07 1.21 -4.62
C VAL A 334 -21.04 1.19 -5.75
N LEU A 335 -20.17 2.19 -5.74
CA LEU A 335 -18.99 2.25 -6.58
C LEU A 335 -17.75 1.94 -5.73
N HIS A 336 -17.07 0.83 -6.02
CA HIS A 336 -15.84 0.47 -5.34
C HIS A 336 -14.64 1.19 -5.96
N ILE A 337 -14.00 2.07 -5.20
CA ILE A 337 -12.68 2.56 -5.55
C ILE A 337 -11.64 1.53 -5.12
N ARG A 338 -10.90 1.03 -6.10
CA ARG A 338 -9.84 0.05 -5.91
C ARG A 338 -8.47 0.69 -6.18
N SER A 339 -7.43 0.16 -5.52
CA SER A 339 -6.08 0.73 -5.55
C SER A 339 -5.07 -0.18 -6.26
N ASN A 340 -5.53 -0.99 -7.19
CA ASN A 340 -4.67 -1.72 -8.13
C ASN A 340 -4.19 -0.77 -9.24
N SER A 341 -3.21 -1.22 -10.03
CA SER A 341 -2.54 -0.53 -11.14
C SER A 341 -1.53 0.56 -10.78
N TYR A 342 -1.45 0.95 -9.51
CA TYR A 342 -0.44 1.88 -9.00
C TYR A 342 0.99 1.32 -9.23
N GLU A 343 1.10 0.00 -9.36
CA GLU A 343 2.32 -0.73 -9.68
C GLU A 343 3.00 -0.29 -10.99
N VAL A 344 2.23 0.16 -12.00
CA VAL A 344 2.78 0.65 -13.28
C VAL A 344 3.77 1.79 -13.05
N GLY A 345 3.47 2.71 -12.12
CA GLY A 345 4.33 3.84 -11.77
C GLY A 345 5.53 3.49 -10.90
N ARG A 346 5.75 2.21 -10.54
CA ARG A 346 6.69 1.80 -9.48
C ARG A 346 7.86 0.92 -9.95
N ALA A 347 7.99 0.71 -11.26
CA ALA A 347 9.07 -0.08 -11.86
C ALA A 347 9.22 -1.48 -11.24
N ILE A 348 8.09 -2.16 -11.00
CA ILE A 348 8.03 -3.42 -10.24
C ILE A 348 8.92 -4.49 -10.83
N LEU A 349 8.89 -4.71 -12.15
CA LEU A 349 9.71 -5.76 -12.79
C LEU A 349 11.21 -5.45 -12.70
N ARG A 350 11.61 -4.19 -12.88
CA ARG A 350 13.02 -3.80 -12.66
C ARG A 350 13.47 -3.99 -11.22
N LYS A 351 12.59 -3.75 -10.25
CA LYS A 351 12.88 -3.99 -8.83
C LYS A 351 12.98 -5.48 -8.51
N ALA A 352 12.08 -6.29 -9.06
CA ALA A 352 12.00 -7.72 -8.77
C ALA A 352 13.20 -8.51 -9.32
N TYR A 353 13.66 -8.18 -10.53
CA TYR A 353 14.68 -8.95 -11.24
C TYR A 353 16.02 -8.22 -11.43
N ASN A 354 16.13 -6.98 -10.96
CA ASN A 354 17.34 -6.15 -11.07
C ASN A 354 17.89 -6.04 -12.51
N PHE A 355 17.01 -5.94 -13.51
CA PHE A 355 17.42 -5.77 -14.90
C PHE A 355 18.14 -4.43 -15.11
N GLY A 356 19.46 -4.50 -15.35
CA GLY A 356 20.33 -3.33 -15.55
C GLY A 356 20.32 -2.77 -16.97
N LYS A 357 20.04 -3.61 -17.98
CA LYS A 357 19.95 -3.16 -19.39
C LYS A 357 18.61 -2.49 -19.67
N LYS A 358 18.61 -1.53 -20.60
CA LYS A 358 17.39 -0.82 -21.01
C LYS A 358 16.48 -1.73 -21.85
N GLU A 359 17.07 -2.53 -22.73
CA GLU A 359 16.38 -3.40 -23.68
C GLU A 359 15.84 -4.68 -23.03
N MET A 360 14.68 -5.13 -23.53
CA MET A 360 14.06 -6.39 -23.12
C MET A 360 14.37 -7.49 -24.14
N THR A 361 14.98 -8.58 -23.68
CA THR A 361 15.18 -9.81 -24.47
C THR A 361 13.98 -10.74 -24.31
N ILE A 362 13.85 -11.74 -25.18
CA ILE A 362 12.85 -12.81 -25.04
C ILE A 362 13.01 -13.54 -23.70
N GLU A 363 14.25 -13.83 -23.28
CA GLU A 363 14.52 -14.45 -21.97
C GLU A 363 14.05 -13.59 -20.81
N ASN A 364 14.28 -12.28 -20.86
CA ASN A 364 13.78 -11.34 -19.84
C ASN A 364 12.26 -11.31 -19.82
N GLN A 365 11.62 -11.31 -20.98
CA GLN A 365 10.17 -11.31 -21.14
C GLN A 365 9.55 -12.61 -20.57
N ILE A 366 10.14 -13.78 -20.85
CA ILE A 366 9.73 -15.06 -20.26
C ILE A 366 9.97 -15.06 -18.74
N THR A 367 11.10 -14.54 -18.27
CA THR A 367 11.40 -14.41 -16.84
C THR A 367 10.35 -13.56 -16.12
N CYS A 368 9.88 -12.49 -16.75
CA CYS A 368 8.80 -11.65 -16.23
C CYS A 368 7.44 -12.36 -16.18
N TYR A 369 7.18 -13.29 -17.11
CA TYR A 369 6.02 -14.17 -17.07
C TYR A 369 6.14 -15.22 -15.95
N SER A 370 7.24 -15.98 -15.97
CA SER A 370 7.62 -16.92 -14.94
C SER A 370 9.08 -17.36 -15.12
N PRO A 371 9.95 -17.20 -14.11
CA PRO A 371 11.32 -17.73 -14.17
C PRO A 371 11.39 -19.24 -14.41
N LYS A 372 10.34 -19.98 -14.01
CA LYS A 372 10.24 -21.43 -14.21
C LYS A 372 10.07 -21.82 -15.68
N ALA A 373 9.58 -20.92 -16.51
CA ALA A 373 9.28 -21.16 -17.92
C ALA A 373 10.48 -20.87 -18.85
N ILE A 374 11.63 -20.43 -18.32
CA ILE A 374 12.76 -19.96 -19.15
C ILE A 374 13.31 -21.03 -20.10
N ASN A 375 13.22 -22.31 -19.70
CA ASN A 375 13.71 -23.44 -20.48
C ASN A 375 12.60 -24.16 -21.26
N ASP A 376 11.37 -23.66 -21.25
CA ASP A 376 10.26 -24.25 -22.00
C ASP A 376 10.22 -23.69 -23.43
N ASP A 377 10.53 -24.54 -24.41
CA ASP A 377 10.57 -24.13 -25.82
C ASP A 377 9.18 -23.78 -26.39
N THR A 378 8.12 -24.39 -25.87
CA THR A 378 6.73 -24.04 -26.25
C THR A 378 6.41 -22.62 -25.80
N ILE A 379 6.79 -22.25 -24.58
CA ILE A 379 6.62 -20.89 -24.07
C ILE A 379 7.46 -19.89 -24.87
N LYS A 380 8.70 -20.26 -25.23
CA LYS A 380 9.54 -19.40 -26.09
C LYS A 380 8.89 -19.10 -27.43
N ASP A 381 8.31 -20.11 -28.08
CA ASP A 381 7.66 -19.93 -29.37
C ASP A 381 6.37 -19.09 -29.25
N ILE A 382 5.56 -19.32 -28.21
CA ILE A 382 4.40 -18.46 -27.91
C ILE A 382 4.81 -17.00 -27.73
N VAL A 383 5.91 -16.73 -27.02
CA VAL A 383 6.40 -15.35 -26.81
C VAL A 383 6.93 -14.72 -28.10
N LYS A 384 7.57 -15.50 -28.98
CA LYS A 384 7.99 -15.02 -30.31
C LYS A 384 6.78 -14.63 -31.16
N ASP A 385 5.77 -15.50 -31.23
CA ASP A 385 4.54 -15.25 -32.00
C ASP A 385 3.77 -14.05 -31.46
N TYR A 386 3.71 -13.92 -30.13
CA TYR A 386 3.15 -12.76 -29.46
C TYR A 386 3.87 -11.47 -29.86
N ASN A 387 5.21 -11.46 -29.87
CA ASN A 387 5.98 -10.28 -30.25
C ASN A 387 5.81 -9.90 -31.73
N ILE A 388 5.54 -10.86 -32.62
CA ILE A 388 5.19 -10.58 -34.01
C ILE A 388 3.83 -9.85 -34.08
N SER A 389 2.86 -10.31 -33.28
CA SER A 389 1.47 -9.82 -33.32
C SER A 389 1.25 -8.46 -32.62
N PHE A 390 2.07 -8.14 -31.61
CA PHE A 390 1.87 -6.97 -30.74
C PHE A 390 2.98 -5.90 -30.85
N ASP A 391 3.92 -6.07 -31.79
CA ASP A 391 5.07 -5.19 -32.06
C ASP A 391 5.71 -4.54 -30.81
N PRO A 392 6.73 -5.16 -30.20
CA PRO A 392 7.36 -4.63 -29.00
C PRO A 392 8.22 -3.39 -29.27
N ARG A 393 8.39 -2.93 -30.53
CA ARG A 393 9.33 -1.86 -30.91
C ARG A 393 8.69 -0.46 -30.90
N GLY A 394 7.37 -0.36 -31.04
CA GLY A 394 6.63 0.92 -31.05
C GLY A 394 6.45 1.57 -29.67
N HIS A 395 7.50 1.60 -28.83
CA HIS A 395 7.38 2.00 -27.42
C HIS A 395 8.03 3.33 -27.04
N TYR A 396 8.58 4.09 -27.99
CA TYR A 396 9.22 5.39 -27.74
C TYR A 396 10.28 5.27 -26.63
N ASN A 397 10.38 6.26 -25.72
CA ASN A 397 11.27 6.21 -24.56
C ASN A 397 10.64 5.52 -23.32
N TYR A 398 9.48 4.88 -23.46
CA TYR A 398 8.89 4.12 -22.35
C TYR A 398 9.77 2.92 -22.04
N ASP A 399 9.85 2.62 -20.75
CA ASP A 399 10.59 1.47 -20.28
C ASP A 399 9.88 0.19 -20.71
N PRO A 400 10.52 -0.71 -21.46
CA PRO A 400 9.85 -1.93 -21.93
C PRO A 400 9.40 -2.82 -20.78
N TYR A 401 10.06 -2.76 -19.62
CA TYR A 401 9.64 -3.52 -18.43
C TYR A 401 8.40 -2.92 -17.74
N ASP A 402 8.17 -1.61 -17.87
CA ASP A 402 6.93 -1.01 -17.37
C ASP A 402 5.76 -1.38 -18.28
N LEU A 403 5.96 -1.33 -19.61
CA LEU A 403 4.95 -1.78 -20.59
C LEU A 403 4.65 -3.27 -20.46
N GLN A 404 5.68 -4.10 -20.29
CA GLN A 404 5.54 -5.53 -20.01
C GLN A 404 4.66 -5.80 -18.78
N HIS A 405 4.85 -5.05 -17.69
CA HIS A 405 4.02 -5.17 -16.51
C HIS A 405 2.58 -4.68 -16.75
N TRP A 406 2.46 -3.54 -17.42
CA TRP A 406 1.18 -2.90 -17.72
C TRP A 406 0.33 -3.79 -18.65
N GLU A 407 0.86 -4.14 -19.81
CA GLU A 407 0.12 -4.79 -20.90
C GLU A 407 -0.09 -6.28 -20.64
N TRP A 408 0.98 -6.97 -20.24
CA TRP A 408 0.94 -8.42 -20.19
C TRP A 408 0.54 -8.94 -18.80
N ARG A 409 1.10 -8.36 -17.73
CA ARG A 409 0.81 -8.81 -16.35
C ARG A 409 -0.50 -8.25 -15.80
N LEU A 410 -0.73 -6.92 -15.86
CA LEU A 410 -1.94 -6.29 -15.34
C LEU A 410 -3.10 -6.41 -16.33
N GLY A 411 -2.87 -6.14 -17.61
CA GLY A 411 -3.91 -6.17 -18.65
C GLY A 411 -4.62 -7.52 -18.79
N LEU A 412 -3.88 -8.63 -18.64
CA LEU A 412 -4.49 -9.96 -18.69
C LEU A 412 -5.10 -10.38 -17.35
N TRP A 413 -4.40 -10.21 -16.23
CA TRP A 413 -4.86 -10.71 -14.94
C TRP A 413 -5.99 -9.89 -14.31
N HIS A 414 -5.84 -8.57 -14.29
CA HIS A 414 -6.64 -7.72 -13.41
C HIS A 414 -8.10 -7.66 -13.86
N SER A 415 -8.37 -7.75 -15.16
CA SER A 415 -9.74 -7.84 -15.66
C SER A 415 -10.50 -9.07 -15.13
N HIS A 416 -9.84 -10.22 -14.97
CA HIS A 416 -10.44 -11.41 -14.34
C HIS A 416 -10.76 -11.18 -12.85
N VAL A 417 -9.88 -10.46 -12.14
CA VAL A 417 -10.14 -10.06 -10.74
C VAL A 417 -11.40 -9.19 -10.66
N LEU A 418 -11.60 -8.29 -11.63
CA LEU A 418 -12.78 -7.42 -11.67
C LEU A 418 -14.06 -8.17 -12.06
N ILE A 419 -13.99 -9.12 -12.99
CA ILE A 419 -15.11 -10.00 -13.36
C ILE A 419 -15.65 -10.74 -12.13
N GLU A 420 -14.79 -11.17 -11.20
CA GLU A 420 -15.25 -11.80 -9.95
C GLU A 420 -15.97 -10.82 -9.01
N SER A 421 -15.56 -9.55 -8.97
CA SER A 421 -16.20 -8.53 -8.13
C SER A 421 -17.43 -7.87 -8.76
N ASP A 422 -17.63 -8.00 -10.07
CA ASP A 422 -18.73 -7.35 -10.81
C ASP A 422 -20.12 -7.79 -10.35
N LEU A 423 -20.21 -8.95 -9.70
CA LEU A 423 -21.43 -9.45 -9.07
C LEU A 423 -21.86 -8.59 -7.87
N ALA A 424 -20.90 -7.97 -7.19
CA ALA A 424 -21.16 -7.21 -5.96
C ALA A 424 -21.34 -5.71 -6.24
N PHE A 425 -20.51 -5.14 -7.11
CA PHE A 425 -20.47 -3.70 -7.35
C PHE A 425 -19.74 -3.36 -8.65
N ASP A 426 -19.89 -2.10 -9.08
CA ASP A 426 -19.07 -1.55 -10.17
C ASP A 426 -17.72 -1.04 -9.60
N THR A 427 -16.64 -1.10 -10.38
CA THR A 427 -15.28 -0.77 -9.89
C THR A 427 -14.67 0.44 -10.62
N HIS A 428 -14.11 1.37 -9.86
CA HIS A 428 -13.35 2.52 -10.35
C HIS A 428 -11.91 2.49 -9.85
N ILE A 429 -10.96 2.85 -10.69
CA ILE A 429 -9.57 3.08 -10.29
C ILE A 429 -9.22 4.51 -10.67
N LEU A 430 -8.84 5.31 -9.67
CA LEU A 430 -8.63 6.76 -9.82
C LEU A 430 -7.64 7.10 -10.93
N ILE A 431 -6.64 6.24 -11.12
CA ILE A 431 -5.52 6.46 -12.03
C ILE A 431 -5.68 5.79 -13.39
N ASN A 432 -6.82 5.16 -13.72
CA ASN A 432 -6.97 4.41 -14.97
C ASN A 432 -7.21 5.31 -16.19
N SER A 433 -6.15 5.99 -16.62
CA SER A 433 -6.10 6.92 -17.74
C SER A 433 -4.68 6.97 -18.28
N HIS A 434 -4.50 6.97 -19.61
CA HIS A 434 -3.16 7.11 -20.20
C HIS A 434 -2.50 8.41 -19.74
N LYS A 435 -3.24 9.51 -19.64
CA LYS A 435 -2.74 10.79 -19.12
C LYS A 435 -2.10 10.64 -17.74
N ILE A 436 -2.76 9.94 -16.83
CA ILE A 436 -2.23 9.72 -15.47
C ILE A 436 -1.04 8.76 -15.51
N TYR A 437 -1.10 7.66 -16.28
CA TYR A 437 0.05 6.75 -16.40
C TYR A 437 1.27 7.44 -17.02
N LYS A 438 1.10 8.36 -17.98
CA LYS A 438 2.19 9.22 -18.48
C LYS A 438 2.84 10.01 -17.35
N LEU A 439 2.06 10.67 -16.50
CA LEU A 439 2.57 11.42 -15.34
C LEU A 439 3.33 10.51 -14.35
N LEU A 440 2.80 9.31 -14.09
CA LEU A 440 3.45 8.32 -13.22
C LEU A 440 4.80 7.86 -13.80
N LEU A 441 4.85 7.60 -15.11
CA LEU A 441 6.04 7.09 -15.81
C LEU A 441 7.08 8.17 -16.15
N SER A 442 6.67 9.43 -16.21
CA SER A 442 7.53 10.61 -16.39
C SER A 442 8.46 10.89 -15.21
N VAL A 443 8.22 10.30 -14.04
CA VAL A 443 9.07 10.47 -12.86
C VAL A 443 10.38 9.67 -13.00
N PRO A 444 11.54 10.18 -12.52
CA PRO A 444 12.81 9.47 -12.58
C PRO A 444 12.73 8.04 -12.02
N LEU A 445 13.39 7.08 -12.69
CA LEU A 445 13.35 5.66 -12.31
C LEU A 445 13.75 5.41 -10.85
N SER A 446 14.70 6.18 -10.31
CA SER A 446 15.12 6.11 -8.90
C SER A 446 13.97 6.39 -7.93
N ASP A 447 13.12 7.35 -8.24
CA ASP A 447 11.96 7.73 -7.42
C ASP A 447 10.79 6.77 -7.62
N ARG A 448 10.59 6.28 -8.85
CA ARG A 448 9.60 5.23 -9.14
C ARG A 448 9.90 3.95 -8.35
N LYS A 449 11.16 3.49 -8.35
CA LYS A 449 11.60 2.32 -7.55
C LYS A 449 11.35 2.47 -6.04
N LYS A 450 11.48 3.70 -5.52
CA LYS A 450 11.24 4.03 -4.09
C LYS A 450 9.76 4.28 -3.77
N GLY A 451 8.92 4.45 -4.80
CA GLY A 451 7.53 4.90 -4.64
C GLY A 451 7.43 6.33 -4.11
N THR A 452 8.43 7.19 -4.38
CA THR A 452 8.50 8.57 -3.87
C THR A 452 7.26 9.37 -4.26
N LEU A 453 6.77 9.21 -5.49
CA LEU A 453 5.57 9.91 -5.96
C LEU A 453 4.33 9.58 -5.14
N PHE A 454 4.11 8.32 -4.80
CA PHE A 454 2.95 7.88 -4.00
C PHE A 454 3.04 8.42 -2.57
N ARG A 455 4.23 8.39 -1.96
CA ARG A 455 4.47 9.09 -0.68
C ARG A 455 4.16 10.57 -0.81
N LYS A 456 4.59 11.22 -1.90
CA LYS A 456 4.34 12.64 -2.13
C LYS A 456 2.85 12.96 -2.28
N LEU A 457 2.09 12.12 -2.99
CA LEU A 457 0.63 12.24 -3.08
C LEU A 457 -0.01 12.15 -1.69
N ILE A 458 0.46 11.25 -0.82
CA ILE A 458 -0.02 11.19 0.57
C ILE A 458 0.39 12.44 1.35
N GLU A 459 1.65 12.87 1.28
CA GLU A 459 2.16 14.07 1.98
C GLU A 459 1.38 15.34 1.64
N LEU A 460 1.02 15.53 0.36
CA LEU A 460 0.33 16.73 -0.10
C LEU A 460 -1.16 16.74 0.27
N ASN A 461 -1.79 15.58 0.44
CA ASN A 461 -3.23 15.48 0.71
C ASN A 461 -3.53 15.15 2.18
N TRP A 462 -2.92 14.09 2.71
CA TRP A 462 -3.16 13.61 4.07
C TRP A 462 -1.91 13.02 4.74
N PRO A 463 -0.93 13.88 5.12
CA PRO A 463 0.38 13.41 5.59
C PRO A 463 0.35 12.50 6.82
N VAL A 464 -0.67 12.60 7.68
CA VAL A 464 -0.84 11.71 8.85
C VAL A 464 -0.90 10.23 8.46
N LEU A 465 -1.32 9.88 7.25
CA LEU A 465 -1.35 8.49 6.78
C LEU A 465 0.05 7.87 6.62
N LEU A 466 1.13 8.68 6.70
CA LEU A 466 2.52 8.24 6.76
C LEU A 466 3.04 8.02 8.19
N PHE A 467 2.19 8.23 9.21
CA PHE A 467 2.51 7.89 10.59
C PHE A 467 2.79 6.40 10.77
N TRP A 468 1.99 5.54 10.12
CA TRP A 468 2.19 4.10 10.10
C TRP A 468 3.21 3.70 9.03
N ASP A 469 4.12 2.79 9.35
CA ASP A 469 5.02 2.21 8.35
C ASP A 469 4.23 1.45 7.26
N ILE A 470 4.86 1.26 6.10
CA ILE A 470 4.23 0.54 4.97
C ILE A 470 4.26 -0.96 5.22
N ASN A 471 3.07 -1.59 5.29
CA ASN A 471 2.89 -3.02 5.55
C ASN A 471 3.61 -3.51 6.83
N ASN A 472 3.76 -2.64 7.83
CA ASN A 472 4.40 -2.93 9.10
C ASN A 472 3.62 -2.25 10.23
N ARG A 473 3.55 -2.90 11.39
CA ARG A 473 2.88 -2.42 12.60
C ARG A 473 3.65 -1.29 13.31
N ASN A 474 4.91 -1.09 12.95
CA ASN A 474 5.69 0.04 13.41
C ASN A 474 5.08 1.38 12.96
N THR A 475 5.34 2.41 13.74
CA THR A 475 4.92 3.79 13.52
C THR A 475 6.14 4.71 13.47
N LEU A 476 5.94 6.00 13.20
CA LEU A 476 7.00 7.00 13.33
C LEU A 476 7.62 7.03 14.74
N LEU A 477 6.89 6.61 15.79
CA LEU A 477 7.40 6.53 17.16
C LEU A 477 8.44 5.41 17.35
N ASP A 478 8.39 4.37 16.51
CA ASP A 478 9.30 3.23 16.57
C ASP A 478 10.59 3.46 15.76
N ARG A 479 10.66 4.55 14.99
CA ARG A 479 11.83 4.86 14.16
C ARG A 479 12.95 5.45 15.02
N TYR A 480 14.17 4.98 14.75
CA TYR A 480 15.40 5.53 15.31
C TYR A 480 15.59 6.98 14.82
N ASP A 481 15.40 7.95 15.69
CA ASP A 481 15.72 9.35 15.42
C ASP A 481 17.15 9.63 15.91
N SER A 482 18.13 9.70 15.01
CA SER A 482 19.52 9.97 15.37
C SER A 482 19.72 11.33 16.05
N GLN A 483 18.88 12.33 15.79
CA GLN A 483 18.98 13.65 16.45
C GLN A 483 18.53 13.58 17.91
N ILE A 484 17.65 12.64 18.26
CA ILE A 484 17.17 12.41 19.63
C ILE A 484 18.01 11.32 20.33
N VAL A 485 18.43 10.28 19.59
CA VAL A 485 19.03 9.04 20.12
C VAL A 485 20.57 9.09 20.17
N ASP A 486 21.25 9.80 19.26
CA ASP A 486 22.73 9.91 19.26
C ASP A 486 23.26 11.09 20.10
N TYR A 487 22.37 11.88 20.71
CA TYR A 487 22.73 13.08 21.47
C TYR A 487 23.15 12.74 22.92
N GLY A 488 24.47 12.75 23.20
CA GLY A 488 25.04 12.55 24.54
C GLY A 488 26.41 11.85 24.56
N LEU A 489 27.01 11.71 25.74
CA LEU A 489 28.27 10.97 25.96
C LEU A 489 28.07 9.46 25.84
N ASN A 490 29.11 8.72 25.44
CA ASN A 490 29.11 7.26 25.51
C ASN A 490 29.14 6.82 26.99
N LEU A 491 28.28 5.87 27.38
CA LEU A 491 28.11 5.38 28.75
C LEU A 491 28.54 3.90 28.94
N GLN A 492 29.13 3.25 27.93
CA GLN A 492 29.58 1.85 28.01
C GLN A 492 30.74 1.61 28.99
N ASP A 493 31.39 2.67 29.44
CA ASP A 493 32.46 2.68 30.43
C ASP A 493 31.96 3.00 31.86
N ILE A 494 30.64 2.99 32.08
CA ILE A 494 30.08 3.08 33.44
C ILE A 494 30.45 1.83 34.24
N ILE A 495 30.85 2.05 35.49
CA ILE A 495 31.18 1.00 36.45
C ILE A 495 30.07 0.93 37.51
N PHE A 496 29.51 -0.26 37.72
CA PHE A 496 28.55 -0.50 38.79
C PHE A 496 29.21 -1.06 40.05
N LYS A 497 28.69 -0.65 41.21
CA LYS A 497 29.05 -1.18 42.53
C LYS A 497 27.77 -1.32 43.37
N SER A 498 27.65 -2.39 44.14
CA SER A 498 26.58 -2.56 45.12
C SER A 498 27.15 -2.93 46.49
N GLY A 499 26.31 -2.86 47.52
CA GLY A 499 26.65 -3.28 48.88
C GLY A 499 25.62 -2.77 49.87
N ASN A 500 25.89 -2.97 51.16
CA ASN A 500 25.13 -2.35 52.23
C ASN A 500 26.02 -1.32 52.96
N MET A 501 25.46 -0.14 53.29
CA MET A 501 26.19 0.94 53.97
C MET A 501 26.48 0.64 55.44
N ASP A 502 25.65 -0.17 56.09
CA ASP A 502 25.74 -0.53 57.50
C ASP A 502 26.43 -1.89 57.72
N ASP A 503 26.47 -2.74 56.69
CA ASP A 503 27.18 -4.03 56.68
C ASP A 503 28.08 -4.18 55.43
N PRO A 504 29.38 -3.85 55.54
CA PRO A 504 30.31 -3.89 54.41
C PRO A 504 30.57 -5.29 53.82
N GLU A 505 30.29 -6.37 54.56
CA GLU A 505 30.44 -7.75 54.06
C GLU A 505 29.19 -8.25 53.34
N SER A 506 28.08 -7.50 53.41
CA SER A 506 26.81 -7.86 52.78
C SER A 506 26.89 -7.83 51.25
N ASN A 507 26.58 -8.96 50.62
CA ASN A 507 26.42 -9.04 49.17
C ASN A 507 25.00 -8.61 48.77
N VAL A 508 24.88 -7.43 48.15
CA VAL A 508 23.61 -6.91 47.65
C VAL A 508 23.53 -7.15 46.14
N PRO A 509 22.70 -8.10 45.66
CA PRO A 509 22.52 -8.31 44.22
C PRO A 509 21.94 -7.05 43.57
N TYR A 510 22.40 -6.77 42.35
CA TYR A 510 21.94 -5.64 41.57
C TYR A 510 21.77 -6.05 40.11
N PHE A 511 20.91 -5.33 39.42
CA PHE A 511 20.84 -5.34 37.97
C PHE A 511 21.46 -4.06 37.45
N GLY A 512 22.39 -4.18 36.51
CA GLY A 512 22.98 -3.07 35.77
C GLY A 512 23.02 -3.41 34.30
N ASN A 513 22.50 -2.52 33.45
CA ASN A 513 22.56 -2.70 32.01
C ASN A 513 23.03 -1.42 31.32
N LEU A 514 23.99 -1.56 30.42
CA LEU A 514 24.62 -0.47 29.67
C LEU A 514 24.16 -0.50 28.23
N TYR A 515 23.78 0.66 27.74
CA TYR A 515 23.61 0.94 26.32
C TYR A 515 24.66 1.97 25.90
N VAL A 516 24.77 2.25 24.60
CA VAL A 516 25.78 3.18 24.09
C VAL A 516 25.71 4.56 24.76
N LYS A 517 24.50 5.07 25.03
CA LYS A 517 24.27 6.45 25.54
C LYS A 517 23.40 6.53 26.81
N SER A 518 22.89 5.40 27.27
CA SER A 518 22.03 5.30 28.45
C SER A 518 22.44 4.12 29.32
N ALA A 519 22.04 4.14 30.57
CA ALA A 519 22.25 3.03 31.50
C ALA A 519 21.03 2.89 32.41
N LYS A 520 20.78 1.68 32.89
CA LYS A 520 19.75 1.42 33.89
C LYS A 520 20.29 0.54 35.00
N MET A 521 19.84 0.79 36.22
CA MET A 521 20.19 -0.04 37.36
C MET A 521 19.10 -0.09 38.42
N TYR A 522 19.11 -1.15 39.22
CA TYR A 522 18.29 -1.29 40.41
C TYR A 522 18.88 -2.32 41.38
N ILE A 523 18.44 -2.28 42.64
CA ILE A 523 18.75 -3.31 43.65
C ILE A 523 17.91 -4.54 43.33
N ASP A 524 18.54 -5.68 43.02
CA ASP A 524 17.83 -6.90 42.60
C ASP A 524 17.37 -7.72 43.81
N LYS A 525 16.61 -7.06 44.69
CA LYS A 525 15.92 -7.63 45.83
C LYS A 525 14.46 -7.20 45.83
N SER A 526 13.58 -8.09 46.27
CA SER A 526 12.17 -7.77 46.45
C SER A 526 11.91 -6.76 47.57
N ASP A 527 12.73 -6.87 48.61
CA ASP A 527 12.70 -6.25 49.93
C ASP A 527 14.09 -5.68 50.28
N PRO A 528 14.56 -4.62 49.59
CA PRO A 528 15.82 -3.98 49.95
C PRO A 528 15.88 -3.63 51.45
N GLN A 529 16.95 -4.04 52.12
CA GLN A 529 17.15 -3.73 53.54
C GLN A 529 17.76 -2.33 53.68
N LYS A 530 17.57 -1.69 54.83
CA LYS A 530 18.19 -0.40 55.11
C LYS A 530 19.69 -0.47 54.85
N GLY A 531 20.19 0.51 54.11
CA GLY A 531 21.60 0.59 53.71
C GLY A 531 21.93 -0.11 52.40
N ASP A 532 21.07 -0.98 51.87
CA ASP A 532 21.29 -1.62 50.57
C ASP A 532 21.35 -0.56 49.46
N TYR A 533 22.38 -0.64 48.61
CA TYR A 533 22.55 0.29 47.50
C TYR A 533 23.11 -0.37 46.24
N VAL A 534 22.85 0.30 45.11
CA VAL A 534 23.58 0.14 43.84
C VAL A 534 24.01 1.52 43.36
N GLU A 535 25.23 1.62 42.83
CA GLU A 535 25.87 2.85 42.40
C GLU A 535 26.51 2.67 41.01
N ALA A 536 26.18 3.56 40.07
CA ALA A 536 26.79 3.66 38.75
C ALA A 536 27.74 4.86 38.71
N THR A 537 28.98 4.65 38.27
CA THR A 537 30.00 5.71 38.19
C THR A 537 30.47 5.92 36.75
N LYS A 538 30.55 7.19 36.32
CA LYS A 538 31.06 7.64 35.03
C LYS A 538 32.18 8.65 35.23
N GLN A 539 33.34 8.38 34.63
CA GLN A 539 34.42 9.37 34.49
C GLN A 539 34.25 10.17 33.20
N ILE A 540 34.43 11.48 33.28
CA ILE A 540 34.33 12.41 32.16
C ILE A 540 35.59 13.25 32.11
N ASN A 541 36.37 13.12 31.04
CA ASN A 541 37.56 13.92 30.79
C ASN A 541 37.18 15.26 30.16
N THR A 542 37.63 16.36 30.77
CA THR A 542 37.37 17.72 30.30
C THR A 542 38.66 18.39 29.85
N LYS A 543 38.69 18.94 28.62
CA LYS A 543 39.79 19.79 28.16
C LYS A 543 39.80 21.13 28.90
N LEU A 544 40.98 21.53 29.37
CA LEU A 544 41.33 22.87 29.89
C LEU A 544 40.92 23.98 28.91
N THR A 545 40.40 25.09 29.44
CA THR A 545 40.24 26.46 28.86
C THR A 545 38.83 27.07 28.87
N GLU A 546 37.76 26.36 29.25
CA GLU A 546 36.38 26.90 29.19
C GLU A 546 35.49 26.36 30.33
N GLU A 547 34.63 27.21 30.91
CA GLU A 547 33.55 26.78 31.80
C GLU A 547 32.51 25.93 31.04
N LYS A 548 31.91 24.94 31.70
CA LYS A 548 30.97 23.99 31.07
C LYS A 548 29.83 23.65 32.01
N GLU A 549 28.73 23.19 31.42
CA GLU A 549 27.66 22.53 32.16
C GLU A 549 27.60 21.05 31.78
N VAL A 550 27.59 20.19 32.80
CA VAL A 550 27.19 18.80 32.63
C VAL A 550 25.69 18.70 32.87
N VAL A 551 24.96 18.24 31.87
CA VAL A 551 23.51 18.03 31.97
C VAL A 551 23.24 16.54 32.04
N VAL A 552 22.65 16.08 33.13
CA VAL A 552 22.27 14.69 33.36
C VAL A 552 20.75 14.59 33.32
N ASN A 553 20.23 13.68 32.50
CA ASN A 553 18.81 13.33 32.52
C ASN A 553 18.65 12.00 33.25
N LEU A 554 17.98 12.04 34.40
CA LEU A 554 17.66 10.87 35.22
C LEU A 554 16.16 10.64 35.25
N ARG A 555 15.74 9.38 35.24
CA ARG A 555 14.33 9.01 35.42
C ARG A 555 14.21 7.77 36.28
N VAL A 556 13.24 7.78 37.20
CA VAL A 556 12.77 6.59 37.90
C VAL A 556 11.31 6.39 37.52
N PRO A 557 10.96 5.40 36.67
CA PRO A 557 9.59 5.25 36.15
C PRO A 557 8.66 4.60 37.18
N PHE A 558 8.57 5.20 38.37
CA PHE A 558 7.79 4.76 39.50
C PHE A 558 7.26 5.98 40.26
N GLU A 559 5.95 6.05 40.46
CA GLU A 559 5.32 7.06 41.30
C GLU A 559 4.30 6.38 42.22
N ALA A 560 4.54 6.47 43.52
CA ALA A 560 3.68 5.89 44.54
C ALA A 560 3.90 6.62 45.86
N LYS A 561 3.37 7.84 46.00
CA LYS A 561 3.65 8.73 47.15
C LYS A 561 3.39 8.09 48.53
N HIS A 562 2.44 7.15 48.63
CA HIS A 562 2.19 6.38 49.86
C HIS A 562 3.37 5.45 50.25
N LEU A 563 4.24 5.14 49.30
CA LEU A 563 5.45 4.34 49.47
C LEU A 563 6.71 5.19 49.73
N SER A 564 6.59 6.50 49.94
CA SER A 564 7.74 7.36 50.23
C SER A 564 8.52 6.94 51.50
N ASN A 565 9.69 7.55 51.66
CA ASN A 565 10.69 7.30 52.69
C ASN A 565 11.20 5.85 52.71
N ARG A 566 11.28 5.20 51.54
CA ARG A 566 11.79 3.83 51.36
C ARG A 566 13.12 3.81 50.64
N LEU A 567 13.13 4.38 49.45
CA LEU A 567 14.25 4.38 48.53
C LEU A 567 14.44 5.81 48.03
N LYS A 568 15.69 6.19 47.83
CA LYS A 568 16.04 7.46 47.18
C LYS A 568 17.14 7.22 46.19
N TYR A 569 17.20 8.06 45.16
CA TYR A 569 18.41 8.18 44.37
C TYR A 569 19.21 9.41 44.80
N GLN A 570 20.52 9.31 44.64
CA GLN A 570 21.50 10.31 45.00
C GLN A 570 22.45 10.51 43.83
N VAL A 571 22.83 11.77 43.59
CA VAL A 571 23.81 12.14 42.59
C VAL A 571 25.01 12.76 43.28
N PHE A 572 26.18 12.23 42.99
CA PHE A 572 27.46 12.70 43.48
C PHE A 572 28.28 13.24 42.32
N CYS A 573 28.99 14.33 42.57
CA CYS A 573 30.01 14.86 41.67
C CYS A 573 31.32 14.98 42.45
N ASN A 574 32.39 14.35 41.96
CA ASN A 574 33.70 14.29 42.61
C ASN A 574 33.60 13.84 44.10
N ASN A 575 32.80 12.79 44.33
CA ASN A 575 32.47 12.21 45.64
C ASN A 575 31.69 13.13 46.61
N LYS A 576 31.23 14.31 46.17
CA LYS A 576 30.34 15.17 46.97
C LYS A 576 28.88 14.94 46.56
N LEU A 577 27.99 14.75 47.53
CA LEU A 577 26.55 14.66 47.28
C LEU A 577 26.05 16.03 46.79
N ILE A 578 25.43 16.07 45.62
CA ILE A 578 24.91 17.31 45.03
C ILE A 578 23.38 17.32 44.93
N LEU A 579 22.76 16.15 44.84
CA LEU A 579 21.31 16.02 44.76
C LEU A 579 20.86 14.70 45.39
N GLU A 580 19.73 14.73 46.08
CA GLU A 580 18.99 13.52 46.45
C GLU A 580 17.49 13.72 46.22
N GLU A 581 16.80 12.63 45.89
CA GLU A 581 15.35 12.63 45.70
C GLU A 581 14.79 11.25 46.01
N ASP A 582 13.63 11.25 46.67
CA ASP A 582 12.89 10.02 46.96
C ASP A 582 12.21 9.52 45.68
N VAL A 583 12.41 8.24 45.37
CA VAL A 583 12.00 7.64 44.10
C VAL A 583 10.49 7.61 43.90
N ALA A 584 9.70 7.83 44.95
CA ALA A 584 8.24 7.67 44.91
C ALA A 584 7.47 8.93 44.47
N PHE A 585 8.14 10.07 44.26
CA PHE A 585 7.49 11.37 44.04
C PHE A 585 7.47 11.87 42.59
N TRP A 586 8.39 11.44 41.73
CA TRP A 586 8.55 12.00 40.39
C TRP A 586 8.95 10.93 39.36
N GLN A 587 8.00 10.56 38.49
CA GLN A 587 8.23 9.57 37.43
C GLN A 587 8.76 10.15 36.11
N GLU A 588 8.71 11.48 35.95
CA GLU A 588 9.18 12.17 34.75
C GLU A 588 10.71 12.34 34.78
N THR A 589 11.30 12.74 33.66
CA THR A 589 12.75 13.02 33.60
C THR A 589 13.12 14.22 34.48
N ASN A 590 14.11 14.03 35.34
CA ASN A 590 14.80 15.08 36.08
C ASN A 590 16.06 15.51 35.31
N GLU A 591 16.04 16.71 34.74
CA GLU A 591 17.20 17.35 34.12
C GLU A 591 18.02 18.06 35.19
N ILE A 592 19.22 17.53 35.46
CA ILE A 592 20.16 18.03 36.46
C ILE A 592 21.29 18.75 35.75
N ILE A 593 21.42 20.06 36.00
CA ILE A 593 22.47 20.90 35.42
C ILE A 593 23.55 21.13 36.47
N ILE A 594 24.76 20.64 36.20
CA ILE A 594 25.91 20.70 37.08
C ILE A 594 26.92 21.67 36.46
N PRO A 595 27.11 22.87 37.03
CA PRO A 595 28.13 23.80 36.56
C PRO A 595 29.53 23.26 36.92
N VAL A 596 30.47 23.35 35.98
CA VAL A 596 31.86 22.89 36.15
C VAL A 596 32.81 24.02 35.77
N THR A 597 33.72 24.34 36.69
CA THR A 597 34.73 25.37 36.52
C THR A 597 35.89 24.90 35.64
N SER A 598 36.61 25.86 35.04
CA SER A 598 37.64 25.59 34.02
C SER A 598 38.90 24.87 34.52
N ASP A 599 39.08 24.78 35.84
CA ASP A 599 40.22 24.16 36.54
C ASP A 599 40.04 22.65 36.80
N ILE A 600 38.87 22.09 36.51
CA ILE A 600 38.58 20.66 36.70
C ILE A 600 38.87 19.89 35.40
N HIS A 601 39.78 18.91 35.45
CA HIS A 601 40.21 18.08 34.31
C HIS A 601 39.48 16.74 34.19
N GLU A 602 38.94 16.26 35.30
CA GLU A 602 38.24 15.00 35.39
C GLU A 602 37.04 15.16 36.32
N ILE A 603 35.87 14.74 35.83
CA ILE A 603 34.64 14.75 36.60
C ILE A 603 34.24 13.30 36.83
N LYS A 604 34.11 12.93 38.09
CA LYS A 604 33.53 11.65 38.49
C LYS A 604 32.09 11.87 38.91
N LEU A 605 31.15 11.41 38.08
CA LEU A 605 29.73 11.37 38.42
C LEU A 605 29.38 10.00 38.96
N SER A 606 28.68 9.97 40.09
CA SER A 606 28.13 8.73 40.64
C SER A 606 26.64 8.88 40.92
N PHE A 607 25.87 7.89 40.51
CA PHE A 607 24.43 7.83 40.68
C PHE A 607 24.14 6.64 41.58
N LYS A 608 23.46 6.83 42.70
CA LYS A 608 23.24 5.79 43.71
C LYS A 608 21.78 5.66 44.03
N VAL A 609 21.22 4.45 43.94
CA VAL A 609 19.93 4.11 44.54
C VAL A 609 20.20 3.44 45.87
N ILE A 610 19.58 3.93 46.95
CA ILE A 610 19.79 3.44 48.32
C ILE A 610 18.47 3.27 49.06
N ALA A 611 18.35 2.16 49.79
CA ALA A 611 17.27 1.91 50.72
C ALA A 611 17.55 2.62 52.05
N ILE A 612 16.62 3.47 52.49
CA ILE A 612 16.75 4.25 53.74
C ILE A 612 16.00 3.60 54.91
N LYS A 613 15.22 2.55 54.65
CA LYS A 613 14.61 1.65 55.64
C LYS A 613 14.41 0.26 55.03
N ASP A 614 14.11 -0.71 55.87
CA ASP A 614 13.74 -2.06 55.43
C ASP A 614 12.43 -1.99 54.64
N CYS A 615 12.47 -2.51 53.42
CA CYS A 615 11.37 -2.46 52.47
C CYS A 615 10.53 -3.73 52.53
N GLU A 616 9.24 -3.61 52.23
CA GLU A 616 8.32 -4.74 52.09
C GLU A 616 8.66 -5.61 50.86
N PRO A 617 8.33 -6.91 50.82
CA PRO A 617 8.69 -7.84 49.74
C PRO A 617 7.84 -7.69 48.48
N TRP A 618 7.73 -6.46 47.97
CA TRP A 618 6.88 -6.07 46.84
C TRP A 618 7.67 -5.71 45.57
N SER A 619 8.88 -6.24 45.41
CA SER A 619 9.76 -5.87 44.28
C SER A 619 10.17 -4.39 44.28
N LEU A 620 10.29 -3.80 45.47
CA LEU A 620 10.60 -2.37 45.63
C LEU A 620 11.97 -2.00 45.07
N GLY A 621 12.94 -2.92 45.11
CA GLY A 621 14.23 -2.73 44.48
C GLY A 621 14.10 -2.46 42.98
N LYS A 622 13.35 -3.31 42.27
CA LYS A 622 13.07 -3.15 40.83
C LYS A 622 12.16 -1.95 40.53
N ALA A 623 11.22 -1.63 41.41
CA ALA A 623 10.38 -0.43 41.27
C ALA A 623 11.23 0.85 41.28
N ALA A 624 12.31 0.89 42.07
CA ALA A 624 13.27 1.98 42.11
C ALA A 624 14.33 1.94 40.99
N THR A 625 13.96 1.48 39.78
CA THR A 625 14.89 1.46 38.65
C THR A 625 15.32 2.86 38.27
N LEU A 626 16.60 3.18 38.47
CA LEU A 626 17.18 4.44 38.00
C LEU A 626 17.66 4.27 36.57
N ILE A 627 17.15 5.12 35.69
CA ILE A 627 17.55 5.22 34.29
C ILE A 627 18.36 6.50 34.12
N ILE A 628 19.62 6.35 33.73
CA ILE A 628 20.46 7.43 33.21
C ILE A 628 20.14 7.51 31.73
N GLU A 629 19.29 8.45 31.34
CA GLU A 629 18.81 8.56 29.96
C GLU A 629 19.90 9.08 29.03
N ARG A 630 20.69 10.05 29.52
CA ARG A 630 21.84 10.65 28.82
C ARG A 630 22.62 11.59 29.74
N ILE A 631 23.88 11.80 29.37
CA ILE A 631 24.78 12.81 29.96
C ILE A 631 25.31 13.70 28.81
N ILE A 632 25.24 15.02 28.95
CA ILE A 632 25.63 15.99 27.93
C ILE A 632 26.65 16.97 28.50
N LEU A 633 27.66 17.33 27.71
CA LEU A 633 28.58 18.44 28.00
C LEU A 633 28.19 19.65 27.14
N ARG A 634 27.68 20.73 27.76
CA ARG A 634 27.38 22.00 27.09
C ARG A 634 28.53 23.00 27.31
N LYS A 635 28.99 23.61 26.22
CA LYS A 635 29.95 24.73 26.25
C LYS A 635 29.18 26.04 26.28
N GLN A 636 29.11 26.72 27.42
CA GLN A 636 28.49 28.04 27.55
C GLN A 636 29.03 28.77 28.80
N SER A 637 28.90 30.09 28.85
CA SER A 637 29.16 30.86 30.07
C SER A 637 28.20 30.44 31.19
N LEU A 638 28.71 30.23 32.40
CA LEU A 638 27.88 29.77 33.52
C LEU A 638 26.85 30.84 33.89
N LYS A 639 25.57 30.56 33.62
CA LYS A 639 24.45 31.41 34.06
C LYS A 639 24.23 31.33 35.57
N SER A 640 24.63 30.22 36.19
CA SER A 640 24.52 29.92 37.61
C SER A 640 25.70 29.04 38.03
N ARG A 641 26.23 29.27 39.24
CA ARG A 641 27.24 28.40 39.88
C ARG A 641 26.63 27.38 40.84
N GLN A 642 25.30 27.28 40.86
CA GLN A 642 24.57 26.28 41.65
C GLN A 642 24.04 25.18 40.74
N VAL A 643 24.04 23.95 41.26
CA VAL A 643 23.35 22.81 40.66
C VAL A 643 21.87 23.13 40.56
N GLN A 644 21.25 22.77 39.44
CA GLN A 644 19.82 22.93 39.18
C GLN A 644 19.21 21.57 38.85
N ALA A 645 17.92 21.41 39.13
CA ALA A 645 17.15 20.22 38.83
C ALA A 645 15.76 20.64 38.35
N SER A 646 15.18 19.91 37.39
CA SER A 646 13.83 20.20 36.90
C SER A 646 12.73 19.61 37.80
N SER A 647 13.02 18.55 38.55
CA SER A 647 12.07 17.97 39.50
C SER A 647 11.88 18.91 40.70
N PRO A 648 10.63 19.25 41.08
CA PRO A 648 10.35 20.08 42.24
C PRO A 648 10.59 19.36 43.58
N PHE A 649 10.83 18.04 43.55
CA PHE A 649 11.06 17.20 44.72
C PHE A 649 12.56 16.97 45.01
N SER A 650 13.43 17.46 44.12
CA SER A 650 14.87 17.33 44.27
C SER A 650 15.40 18.21 45.39
N LYS A 651 16.12 17.59 46.32
CA LYS A 651 16.87 18.29 47.36
C LYS A 651 18.29 18.52 46.89
N ILE A 652 18.60 19.77 46.57
CA ILE A 652 19.91 20.19 46.05
C ILE A 652 20.82 20.62 47.22
N PHE A 653 22.06 20.13 47.21
CA PHE A 653 23.07 20.48 48.20
C PHE A 653 24.02 21.54 47.65
N LYS A 654 24.25 22.61 48.43
CA LYS A 654 25.19 23.69 48.10
C LYS A 654 26.63 23.23 48.34
N ASN A 655 27.12 22.35 47.48
CA ASN A 655 28.52 21.93 47.46
C ASN A 655 29.14 22.47 46.17
N TYR A 656 30.16 23.33 46.30
CA TYR A 656 30.91 23.81 45.13
C TYR A 656 31.57 22.61 44.44
N VAL A 657 31.16 22.38 43.18
CA VAL A 657 31.69 21.36 42.27
C VAL A 657 32.87 21.92 41.53
#